data_AF-A0A2V4D500-F1
#
_entry.id   AF-A0A2V4D500-F1
#
_cell.length_a   1.000
_cell.length_b   1.000
_cell.length_c   1.000
_cell.angle_alpha   90.00
_cell.angle_beta   90.00
_cell.angle_gamma   90.00
#
_symmetry.space_group_name_H-M   'P 1'
#
loop_
_entity.id
_entity.type
_entity.pdbx_description
1 polymer ?
#
loop_
_entity_poly.entity_id
_entity_poly.type
_entity_poly.pdbx_seq_one_letter_code
_entity_poly.pdbx_strand_id
1 'polypeptide(L)'
;MMAAIRPSFKSTGMVLLFLISLLVWSPPAIAEDIGDPTLLQAQDINATFDPHSESTTVTWRNINNSIDSSLFEELWDVTYHVYRHDQPFDTAAFAGLTPFTSVDACDEFGSGSNPNNCRGTEDRHPGHSVTYQIPPGVNGSFYYAIVSEHGDGTLMENLDVNASTLYTPVEEVTSPVRSPYFLQASYVPTEMVTTLTWVNYNVINPVLPVDGDDAYRIHLWRSTNPITRSNGMTMLSTESPIAVLVAGESSYDVPIPISTTRTSYYAITYLLPNWAADGSDYEDVRFLSGNTLVDYVFEDTIPPPPPNNVIAVFTPNQYNGSGNTTITWSQLLEESGESYLIWMAGVPFSDTNRTDIELVATVQEGFSSYLFNVERGQIGYSFYCIEVIDQYGIHSLTISCATPIYEDTFTPWIAEPTNVAAEYLGDAKTRVTWTDQIGAEGEIYHIWWSNFPVPGSQFNENSSLFWVTSVPDGFGEAIADVPLGVTRDPSYYFVTSEARYGHLNGTYQYRGLIQNMAAPIIEDTLKPDDPRVTEVTMIGTTNQVIIRWVNDVGEDNEIYHIYRHAGEPFAEDGVTSDILVDAGWELIQSDIPTSNATSSVMATTVPIGDNISQNAWYAVVVADEWNNVNPTIIAGLGGNALQVNEDTIPPIIGLTIDDQESSTLLDGEHRLVITTDEELAGDPILNISSTNGKYYTIGDVPASMLSDNIADPSIGPTYYYDFSVSNTDGHGDLSVKILISDANYNSAEYNESRWKIDSVAPSINIYTPGQSTESKYMYGSEINVHGSVSDDVGINSLQIKFTYNYRQSNQATSPWMNFADSQLTWHDESVAFTYSLSSSDFQPGEHRVEIKVTDLGGNERQAGVTFLVDSCHHTINGTTICAYEQALKPDPEPIIEEVSFGDPPYIFVFGLAGLNVLAFILTLLVITISLSRGRVREDEDEGDDWMKEFIGTSTEPDMDELVGVAPEKESKAIPDVDEDDDEDDPFAVNVLQRKSRSGKKKDEDSDSGRRVVKRKK
;
A
#
# COMPACT_ATOMS: atom_id res chain seq x y z
N MET A 1 -97.07 -99.16 6.32
CA MET A 1 -97.78 -99.94 7.36
C MET A 1 -97.88 -99.02 8.59
N MET A 2 -99.10 -98.63 8.96
CA MET A 2 -99.53 -97.81 10.13
C MET A 2 -98.79 -96.48 10.37
N ALA A 3 -99.22 -95.30 9.88
CA ALA A 3 -100.44 -94.52 10.11
C ALA A 3 -100.58 -93.94 11.54
N ALA A 4 -100.22 -92.66 11.71
CA ALA A 4 -100.85 -91.74 12.65
C ALA A 4 -100.68 -90.30 12.15
N ILE A 5 -101.79 -89.57 12.18
CA ILE A 5 -102.11 -88.35 11.45
C ILE A 5 -101.37 -87.15 12.07
N ARG A 6 -100.64 -86.39 11.24
CA ARG A 6 -100.03 -85.11 11.63
C ARG A 6 -101.13 -84.06 11.82
N PRO A 7 -101.26 -83.40 13.00
CA PRO A 7 -102.02 -82.18 13.08
C PRO A 7 -101.22 -81.06 12.40
N SER A 8 -101.90 -80.31 11.55
CA SER A 8 -101.40 -79.11 10.89
C SER A 8 -100.89 -78.11 11.92
N PHE A 9 -99.62 -77.72 11.79
CA PHE A 9 -98.94 -76.64 12.54
C PHE A 9 -99.67 -75.29 12.47
N LYS A 10 -100.64 -75.13 11.55
CA LYS A 10 -101.51 -73.95 11.53
C LYS A 10 -102.43 -73.87 12.75
N SER A 11 -102.75 -74.98 13.41
CA SER A 11 -103.68 -74.97 14.54
C SER A 11 -103.02 -74.57 15.87
N THR A 12 -101.77 -74.95 16.12
CA THR A 12 -101.04 -74.57 17.34
C THR A 12 -100.48 -73.16 17.28
N GLY A 13 -100.00 -72.71 16.10
CA GLY A 13 -99.62 -71.31 15.89
C GLY A 13 -100.82 -70.37 15.98
N MET A 14 -101.99 -70.77 15.47
CA MET A 14 -103.21 -69.98 15.58
C MET A 14 -103.77 -69.99 17.01
N VAL A 15 -103.60 -71.06 17.80
CA VAL A 15 -103.97 -71.06 19.24
C VAL A 15 -103.01 -70.21 20.07
N LEU A 16 -101.70 -70.19 19.77
CA LEU A 16 -100.75 -69.30 20.44
C LEU A 16 -100.95 -67.84 20.03
N LEU A 17 -101.24 -67.56 18.75
CA LEU A 17 -101.65 -66.24 18.28
C LEU A 17 -103.01 -65.81 18.82
N PHE A 18 -103.96 -66.74 19.01
CA PHE A 18 -105.21 -66.46 19.72
C PHE A 18 -104.98 -66.23 21.21
N LEU A 19 -104.01 -66.90 21.85
CA LEU A 19 -103.65 -66.69 23.26
C LEU A 19 -102.89 -65.38 23.46
N ILE A 20 -102.04 -64.97 22.51
CA ILE A 20 -101.37 -63.65 22.48
C ILE A 20 -102.38 -62.55 22.13
N SER A 21 -103.38 -62.81 21.27
CA SER A 21 -104.49 -61.87 21.04
C SER A 21 -105.56 -61.89 22.13
N LEU A 22 -105.52 -62.85 23.06
CA LEU A 22 -106.35 -62.91 24.27
C LEU A 22 -105.65 -62.28 25.48
N LEU A 23 -104.37 -61.90 25.37
CA LEU A 23 -103.82 -60.74 26.05
C LEU A 23 -104.36 -59.48 25.36
N VAL A 24 -105.69 -59.40 25.27
CA VAL A 24 -106.37 -58.12 25.36
C VAL A 24 -105.86 -57.59 26.70
N TRP A 25 -105.06 -56.52 26.66
CA TRP A 25 -104.95 -55.60 27.77
C TRP A 25 -106.37 -55.45 28.28
N SER A 26 -106.71 -56.11 29.39
CA SER A 26 -107.90 -55.76 30.12
C SER A 26 -107.75 -54.25 30.29
N PRO A 27 -108.61 -53.43 29.68
CA PRO A 27 -108.47 -52.00 29.80
C PRO A 27 -108.34 -51.75 31.30
N PRO A 28 -107.36 -50.93 31.75
CA PRO A 28 -107.40 -50.50 33.14
C PRO A 28 -108.84 -50.03 33.34
N ALA A 29 -109.57 -50.72 34.23
CA ALA A 29 -110.91 -50.28 34.57
C ALA A 29 -110.73 -48.83 34.95
N ILE A 30 -111.27 -47.89 34.14
CA ILE A 30 -110.96 -46.47 34.26
C ILE A 30 -111.11 -46.12 35.72
N ALA A 31 -109.97 -45.97 36.39
CA ALA A 31 -109.96 -45.70 37.81
C ALA A 31 -110.55 -44.31 37.96
N GLU A 32 -111.33 -44.13 39.01
CA GLU A 32 -111.73 -42.78 39.40
C GLU A 32 -110.44 -41.97 39.63
N ASP A 33 -110.39 -40.75 39.07
CA ASP A 33 -109.20 -39.90 39.19
C ASP A 33 -108.81 -39.75 40.68
N ILE A 34 -107.53 -39.89 40.96
CA ILE A 34 -106.98 -39.84 42.31
C ILE A 34 -106.43 -38.42 42.54
N GLY A 35 -106.70 -37.86 43.72
CA GLY A 35 -106.23 -36.52 44.09
C GLY A 35 -107.26 -35.41 43.81
N ASP A 36 -106.85 -34.16 44.03
CA ASP A 36 -107.69 -32.99 43.75
C ASP A 36 -107.59 -32.64 42.25
N PRO A 37 -108.73 -32.61 41.51
CA PRO A 37 -108.71 -32.35 40.08
C PRO A 37 -108.12 -30.96 39.74
N THR A 38 -108.23 -29.96 40.62
CA THR A 38 -107.67 -28.61 40.39
C THR A 38 -106.14 -28.58 40.26
N LEU A 39 -105.46 -29.64 40.70
CA LEU A 39 -104.02 -29.76 40.61
C LEU A 39 -103.57 -30.30 39.24
N LEU A 40 -104.50 -30.74 38.38
CA LEU A 40 -104.25 -31.23 37.02
C LEU A 40 -103.17 -32.33 36.96
N GLN A 41 -103.14 -33.18 37.99
CA GLN A 41 -102.16 -34.25 38.16
C GLN A 41 -102.36 -35.35 37.08
N ALA A 42 -101.25 -35.85 36.53
CA ALA A 42 -101.26 -37.04 35.67
C ALA A 42 -101.90 -38.25 36.37
N GLN A 43 -102.60 -39.08 35.61
CA GLN A 43 -103.33 -40.25 36.11
C GLN A 43 -102.87 -41.52 35.39
N ASP A 44 -103.00 -42.66 36.08
CA ASP A 44 -102.69 -44.00 35.58
C ASP A 44 -101.28 -44.13 34.98
N ILE A 45 -100.25 -43.62 35.68
CA ILE A 45 -98.85 -43.84 35.29
C ILE A 45 -98.51 -45.33 35.25
N ASN A 46 -97.84 -45.75 34.18
CA ASN A 46 -97.27 -47.09 34.01
C ASN A 46 -95.91 -46.97 33.32
N ALA A 47 -94.95 -47.83 33.68
CA ALA A 47 -93.66 -47.90 32.99
C ALA A 47 -93.27 -49.35 32.73
N THR A 48 -92.77 -49.61 31.52
CA THR A 48 -92.40 -50.95 31.05
C THR A 48 -91.05 -50.92 30.36
N PHE A 49 -90.11 -51.73 30.84
CA PHE A 49 -88.79 -51.91 30.24
C PHE A 49 -88.82 -52.98 29.15
N ASP A 50 -88.27 -52.68 27.98
CA ASP A 50 -88.04 -53.64 26.91
C ASP A 50 -86.54 -54.02 26.84
N PRO A 51 -86.18 -55.28 27.16
CA PRO A 51 -84.78 -55.72 27.15
C PRO A 51 -84.18 -55.84 25.74
N HIS A 52 -84.98 -55.84 24.65
CA HIS A 52 -84.43 -55.92 23.29
C HIS A 52 -84.00 -54.55 22.76
N SER A 53 -84.83 -53.52 22.98
CA SER A 53 -84.48 -52.13 22.62
C SER A 53 -83.63 -51.43 23.68
N GLU A 54 -83.50 -52.03 24.88
CA GLU A 54 -82.80 -51.45 26.04
C GLU A 54 -83.39 -50.08 26.43
N SER A 55 -84.72 -49.96 26.37
CA SER A 55 -85.44 -48.72 26.63
C SER A 55 -86.65 -48.94 27.54
N THR A 56 -87.02 -47.90 28.29
CA THR A 56 -88.21 -47.92 29.16
C THR A 56 -89.26 -46.97 28.62
N THR A 57 -90.45 -47.48 28.37
CA THR A 57 -91.61 -46.68 27.93
C THR A 57 -92.50 -46.37 29.13
N VAL A 58 -92.77 -45.09 29.35
CA VAL A 58 -93.65 -44.56 30.41
C VAL A 58 -94.91 -44.02 29.76
N THR A 59 -96.07 -44.45 30.24
CA THR A 59 -97.39 -44.03 29.74
C THR A 59 -98.26 -43.49 30.87
N TRP A 60 -99.07 -42.48 30.59
CA TRP A 60 -100.05 -41.92 31.52
C TRP A 60 -101.19 -41.24 30.77
N ARG A 61 -102.21 -40.76 31.47
CA ARG A 61 -103.30 -39.97 30.89
C ARG A 61 -103.59 -38.72 31.71
N ASN A 62 -104.38 -37.82 31.12
CA ASN A 62 -104.90 -36.64 31.79
C ASN A 62 -106.03 -37.01 32.77
N ILE A 63 -106.44 -36.04 33.58
CA ILE A 63 -107.68 -36.14 34.35
C ILE A 63 -108.89 -36.28 33.42
N ASN A 64 -109.91 -36.99 33.88
CA ASN A 64 -111.13 -37.27 33.12
C ASN A 64 -112.37 -36.67 33.80
N ASN A 65 -112.43 -36.61 35.12
CA ASN A 65 -113.62 -36.26 35.89
C ASN A 65 -113.40 -34.96 36.67
N SER A 66 -114.11 -33.89 36.26
CA SER A 66 -114.22 -32.65 37.03
C SER A 66 -115.66 -32.14 37.02
N ILE A 67 -116.07 -31.49 38.11
CA ILE A 67 -117.36 -30.81 38.25
C ILE A 67 -117.32 -29.45 37.51
N ASP A 68 -116.13 -28.90 37.29
CA ASP A 68 -115.90 -27.65 36.57
C ASP A 68 -115.37 -27.95 35.16
N SER A 69 -116.17 -27.61 34.14
CA SER A 69 -115.79 -27.80 32.73
C SER A 69 -114.69 -26.85 32.25
N SER A 70 -114.44 -25.75 32.97
CA SER A 70 -113.37 -24.79 32.63
C SER A 70 -111.98 -25.31 33.01
N LEU A 71 -111.90 -26.28 33.94
CA LEU A 71 -110.64 -26.90 34.35
C LEU A 71 -109.92 -27.62 33.20
N PHE A 72 -110.65 -28.10 32.20
CA PHE A 72 -110.03 -28.73 31.04
C PHE A 72 -109.41 -27.71 30.06
N GLU A 73 -109.75 -26.42 30.15
CA GLU A 73 -109.07 -25.35 29.40
C GLU A 73 -107.66 -25.15 29.93
N GLU A 74 -107.48 -25.27 31.25
CA GLU A 74 -106.18 -25.11 31.90
C GLU A 74 -105.16 -26.18 31.47
N LEU A 75 -105.60 -27.36 30.99
CA LEU A 75 -104.72 -28.40 30.45
C LEU A 75 -103.95 -27.96 29.18
N TRP A 76 -104.37 -26.88 28.50
CA TRP A 76 -103.62 -26.30 27.39
C TRP A 76 -102.31 -25.63 27.83
N ASP A 77 -102.28 -25.14 29.06
CA ASP A 77 -101.14 -24.43 29.63
C ASP A 77 -100.34 -25.31 30.62
N VAL A 78 -100.71 -26.58 30.79
CA VAL A 78 -100.00 -27.52 31.67
C VAL A 78 -98.94 -28.30 30.92
N THR A 79 -97.76 -28.43 31.53
CA THR A 79 -96.69 -29.32 31.06
C THR A 79 -96.45 -30.44 32.07
N TYR A 80 -96.39 -31.69 31.58
CA TYR A 80 -95.98 -32.84 32.37
C TYR A 80 -94.47 -33.06 32.29
N HIS A 81 -93.82 -33.07 33.44
CA HIS A 81 -92.40 -33.39 33.57
C HIS A 81 -92.23 -34.82 34.07
N VAL A 82 -91.53 -35.66 33.31
CA VAL A 82 -91.32 -37.07 33.68
C VAL A 82 -89.92 -37.24 34.26
N TYR A 83 -89.88 -37.82 35.45
CA TYR A 83 -88.67 -38.06 36.22
C TYR A 83 -88.41 -39.56 36.36
N ARG A 84 -87.12 -39.90 36.45
CA ARG A 84 -86.61 -41.25 36.69
C ARG A 84 -85.65 -41.18 37.87
N HIS A 85 -85.80 -42.08 38.84
CA HIS A 85 -84.97 -42.10 40.04
C HIS A 85 -84.78 -43.53 40.54
N ASP A 86 -83.71 -43.82 41.31
CA ASP A 86 -83.41 -45.16 41.83
C ASP A 86 -84.03 -45.43 43.21
N GLN A 87 -84.70 -44.44 43.79
CA GLN A 87 -85.49 -44.53 45.03
C GLN A 87 -86.95 -44.10 44.79
N PRO A 88 -87.92 -44.57 45.61
CA PRO A 88 -89.30 -44.08 45.56
C PRO A 88 -89.35 -42.56 45.71
N PHE A 89 -90.25 -41.92 44.99
CA PHE A 89 -90.42 -40.47 45.12
C PHE A 89 -91.21 -40.10 46.39
N ASP A 90 -90.64 -39.22 47.22
CA ASP A 90 -91.31 -38.49 48.28
C ASP A 90 -91.09 -36.98 48.10
N THR A 91 -91.77 -36.14 48.89
CA THR A 91 -91.67 -34.67 48.78
C THR A 91 -90.27 -34.12 49.09
N ALA A 92 -89.32 -34.92 49.58
CA ALA A 92 -87.93 -34.54 49.77
C ALA A 92 -87.02 -35.00 48.61
N ALA A 93 -87.35 -36.10 47.93
CA ALA A 93 -86.58 -36.70 46.84
C ALA A 93 -86.58 -35.87 45.55
N PHE A 94 -87.51 -34.93 45.37
CA PHE A 94 -87.58 -34.07 44.19
C PHE A 94 -86.48 -33.01 44.12
N ALA A 95 -85.91 -32.62 45.27
CA ALA A 95 -84.96 -31.52 45.33
C ALA A 95 -83.68 -31.84 44.54
N GLY A 96 -83.55 -31.26 43.34
CA GLY A 96 -82.35 -31.38 42.49
C GLY A 96 -82.43 -32.40 41.36
N LEU A 97 -83.58 -33.05 41.14
CA LEU A 97 -83.80 -33.90 39.97
C LEU A 97 -84.15 -33.06 38.74
N THR A 98 -83.68 -33.50 37.57
CA THR A 98 -84.06 -32.92 36.28
C THR A 98 -84.95 -33.91 35.52
N PRO A 99 -86.05 -33.46 34.89
CA PRO A 99 -86.88 -34.36 34.11
C PRO A 99 -86.12 -34.80 32.85
N PHE A 100 -86.24 -36.06 32.46
CA PHE A 100 -85.61 -36.55 31.23
C PHE A 100 -86.41 -36.15 29.98
N THR A 101 -87.67 -35.77 30.17
CA THR A 101 -88.57 -35.27 29.12
C THR A 101 -89.66 -34.41 29.75
N SER A 102 -90.17 -33.48 28.97
CA SER A 102 -91.37 -32.69 29.29
C SER A 102 -92.35 -32.83 28.13
N VAL A 103 -93.63 -32.98 28.43
CA VAL A 103 -94.69 -33.18 27.43
C VAL A 103 -95.87 -32.31 27.79
N ASP A 104 -96.35 -31.49 26.86
CA ASP A 104 -97.54 -30.67 27.06
C ASP A 104 -98.75 -31.58 27.35
N ALA A 105 -99.53 -31.23 28.37
CA ALA A 105 -100.65 -32.04 28.79
C ALA A 105 -101.74 -32.15 27.71
N CYS A 106 -101.93 -31.09 26.92
CA CYS A 106 -102.82 -31.09 25.78
C CYS A 106 -102.50 -29.93 24.81
N ASP A 107 -102.50 -30.19 23.50
CA ASP A 107 -102.36 -29.13 22.48
C ASP A 107 -103.73 -28.52 22.12
N GLU A 108 -103.87 -27.20 22.26
CA GLU A 108 -105.08 -26.43 21.91
C GLU A 108 -105.48 -26.62 20.43
N PHE A 109 -104.50 -26.61 19.53
CA PHE A 109 -104.73 -26.70 18.08
C PHE A 109 -105.01 -28.14 17.64
N GLY A 110 -104.21 -29.10 18.11
CA GLY A 110 -104.41 -30.53 17.85
C GLY A 110 -105.74 -31.07 18.38
N SER A 111 -106.27 -30.47 19.45
CA SER A 111 -107.54 -30.86 20.09
C SER A 111 -108.77 -30.16 19.52
N GLY A 112 -108.61 -29.34 18.47
CA GLY A 112 -109.69 -28.63 17.79
C GLY A 112 -110.34 -27.52 18.64
N SER A 113 -109.57 -26.93 19.57
CA SER A 113 -109.99 -25.85 20.48
C SER A 113 -111.21 -26.20 21.35
N ASN A 114 -111.52 -27.48 21.54
CA ASN A 114 -112.51 -27.95 22.51
C ASN A 114 -111.80 -28.56 23.72
N PRO A 115 -111.88 -27.92 24.90
CA PRO A 115 -111.19 -28.37 26.12
C PRO A 115 -111.56 -29.79 26.53
N ASN A 116 -112.78 -30.23 26.22
CA ASN A 116 -113.24 -31.58 26.54
C ASN A 116 -112.50 -32.68 25.75
N ASN A 117 -111.77 -32.33 24.69
CA ASN A 117 -110.92 -33.26 23.97
C ASN A 117 -109.58 -33.52 24.70
N CYS A 118 -109.24 -32.71 25.71
CA CYS A 118 -108.06 -32.93 26.57
C CYS A 118 -108.30 -33.92 27.71
N ARG A 119 -109.50 -34.48 27.82
CA ARG A 119 -109.86 -35.43 28.89
C ARG A 119 -109.16 -36.77 28.68
N GLY A 120 -108.70 -37.37 29.78
CA GLY A 120 -108.04 -38.69 29.80
C GLY A 120 -108.98 -39.88 29.52
N THR A 121 -109.68 -39.86 28.40
CA THR A 121 -110.42 -41.01 27.85
C THR A 121 -109.89 -41.29 26.47
N GLU A 122 -109.67 -42.57 26.12
CA GLU A 122 -109.14 -42.98 24.81
C GLU A 122 -109.90 -42.37 23.62
N ASP A 123 -111.19 -42.10 23.75
CA ASP A 123 -112.04 -41.50 22.71
C ASP A 123 -111.80 -39.99 22.48
N ARG A 124 -111.07 -39.32 23.38
CA ARG A 124 -110.88 -37.86 23.41
C ARG A 124 -109.41 -37.46 23.35
N HIS A 125 -108.59 -38.02 24.23
CA HIS A 125 -107.14 -37.85 24.25
C HIS A 125 -106.49 -39.24 24.26
N PRO A 126 -105.51 -39.52 23.37
CA PRO A 126 -104.89 -40.84 23.26
C PRO A 126 -104.02 -41.24 24.48
N GLY A 127 -103.90 -40.34 25.47
CA GLY A 127 -102.93 -40.44 26.54
C GLY A 127 -101.53 -39.99 26.09
N HIS A 128 -100.58 -40.13 26.98
CA HIS A 128 -99.19 -39.73 26.79
C HIS A 128 -98.30 -40.97 26.89
N SER A 129 -97.26 -41.00 26.07
CA SER A 129 -96.28 -42.07 26.06
C SER A 129 -94.91 -41.51 25.70
N VAL A 130 -93.91 -41.73 26.54
CA VAL A 130 -92.52 -41.38 26.24
C VAL A 130 -91.61 -42.56 26.47
N THR A 131 -90.64 -42.73 25.58
CA THR A 131 -89.62 -43.79 25.71
C THR A 131 -88.28 -43.16 26.06
N TYR A 132 -87.67 -43.66 27.13
CA TYR A 132 -86.35 -43.26 27.59
C TYR A 132 -85.33 -44.35 27.21
N GLN A 133 -84.31 -43.99 26.42
CA GLN A 133 -83.23 -44.91 26.10
C GLN A 133 -82.31 -45.07 27.30
N ILE A 134 -82.17 -46.29 27.82
CA ILE A 134 -81.34 -46.54 28.99
C ILE A 134 -79.86 -46.54 28.56
N PRO A 135 -78.97 -45.86 29.30
CA PRO A 135 -77.53 -45.94 29.04
C PRO A 135 -77.02 -47.39 29.06
N PRO A 136 -75.96 -47.70 28.31
CA PRO A 136 -75.40 -49.06 28.27
C PRO A 136 -74.76 -49.45 29.60
N GLY A 137 -74.91 -50.71 30.01
CA GLY A 137 -74.34 -51.25 31.25
C GLY A 137 -75.09 -50.91 32.54
N VAL A 138 -76.35 -50.45 32.45
CA VAL A 138 -77.22 -50.22 33.61
C VAL A 138 -77.79 -51.55 34.09
N ASN A 139 -77.75 -51.78 35.40
CA ASN A 139 -78.43 -52.90 36.05
C ASN A 139 -78.96 -52.40 37.40
N GLY A 140 -80.26 -52.09 37.46
CA GLY A 140 -80.89 -51.54 38.66
C GLY A 140 -82.40 -51.43 38.56
N SER A 141 -83.04 -51.05 39.66
CA SER A 141 -84.49 -50.83 39.72
C SER A 141 -84.80 -49.35 39.85
N PHE A 142 -85.68 -48.82 39.00
CA PHE A 142 -85.96 -47.39 38.90
C PHE A 142 -87.45 -47.09 39.05
N TYR A 143 -87.76 -46.01 39.75
CA TYR A 143 -89.09 -45.44 39.89
C TYR A 143 -89.27 -44.31 38.88
N TYR A 144 -90.54 -44.11 38.48
CA TYR A 144 -90.95 -43.03 37.61
C TYR A 144 -92.03 -42.18 38.28
N ALA A 145 -91.93 -40.88 38.09
CA ALA A 145 -92.91 -39.91 38.57
C ALA A 145 -93.16 -38.83 37.52
N ILE A 146 -94.35 -38.25 37.55
CA ILE A 146 -94.79 -37.19 36.67
C ILE A 146 -95.29 -36.02 37.52
N VAL A 147 -94.76 -34.82 37.25
CA VAL A 147 -95.16 -33.58 37.92
C VAL A 147 -95.82 -32.66 36.90
N SER A 148 -96.91 -32.03 37.29
CA SER A 148 -97.58 -31.02 36.46
C SER A 148 -97.02 -29.63 36.76
N GLU A 149 -96.58 -28.90 35.74
CA GLU A 149 -96.30 -27.46 35.79
C GLU A 149 -97.51 -26.71 35.20
N HIS A 150 -98.04 -25.73 35.92
CA HIS A 150 -99.13 -24.87 35.42
C HIS A 150 -98.56 -23.69 34.60
N GLY A 151 -99.40 -23.03 33.81
CA GLY A 151 -98.99 -21.92 32.91
C GLY A 151 -98.36 -20.70 33.59
N ASP A 152 -98.48 -20.59 34.92
CA ASP A 152 -97.81 -19.56 35.74
C ASP A 152 -96.41 -19.98 36.22
N GLY A 153 -95.94 -21.18 35.84
CA GLY A 153 -94.67 -21.78 36.21
C GLY A 153 -94.68 -22.44 37.60
N THR A 154 -95.86 -22.66 38.21
CA THR A 154 -95.95 -23.39 39.48
C THR A 154 -95.91 -24.90 39.26
N LEU A 155 -94.96 -25.58 39.93
CA LEU A 155 -94.85 -27.03 39.94
C LEU A 155 -95.73 -27.64 41.03
N MET A 156 -96.66 -28.49 40.62
CA MET A 156 -97.57 -29.21 41.51
C MET A 156 -96.97 -30.56 41.90
N GLU A 157 -96.21 -30.60 43.00
CA GLU A 157 -95.47 -31.78 43.49
C GLU A 157 -96.34 -32.89 44.13
N ASN A 158 -97.60 -33.02 43.70
CA ASN A 158 -98.49 -34.05 44.23
C ASN A 158 -98.13 -35.38 43.60
N LEU A 159 -97.70 -36.34 44.41
CA LEU A 159 -97.28 -37.67 43.97
C LEU A 159 -98.16 -38.76 44.57
N ASP A 160 -99.32 -38.92 43.97
CA ASP A 160 -100.24 -39.98 44.37
C ASP A 160 -99.87 -41.28 43.65
N VAL A 161 -99.73 -42.33 44.45
CA VAL A 161 -99.30 -43.65 43.99
C VAL A 161 -100.32 -44.22 43.01
N ASN A 162 -99.83 -44.69 41.87
CA ASN A 162 -100.57 -45.17 40.70
C ASN A 162 -101.33 -44.09 39.92
N ALA A 163 -101.28 -42.81 40.34
CA ALA A 163 -101.74 -41.69 39.53
C ALA A 163 -100.56 -41.07 38.78
N SER A 164 -99.62 -40.49 39.54
CA SER A 164 -98.48 -39.74 39.03
C SER A 164 -97.13 -40.32 39.45
N THR A 165 -97.09 -41.27 40.37
CA THR A 165 -95.86 -42.02 40.73
C THR A 165 -96.09 -43.53 40.79
N LEU A 166 -95.07 -44.31 40.47
CA LEU A 166 -95.11 -45.77 40.56
C LEU A 166 -94.92 -46.26 41.99
N TYR A 167 -95.73 -47.25 42.39
CA TYR A 167 -95.50 -47.97 43.64
C TYR A 167 -94.33 -48.96 43.56
N THR A 168 -94.24 -49.68 42.43
CA THR A 168 -93.23 -50.70 42.18
C THR A 168 -92.22 -50.20 41.17
N PRO A 169 -90.90 -50.37 41.41
CA PRO A 169 -89.90 -49.96 40.46
C PRO A 169 -89.86 -50.90 39.25
N VAL A 170 -89.35 -50.38 38.14
CA VAL A 170 -89.04 -51.13 36.92
C VAL A 170 -87.60 -51.61 36.99
N GLU A 171 -87.38 -52.91 36.78
CA GLU A 171 -86.05 -53.48 36.65
C GLU A 171 -85.51 -53.22 35.24
N GLU A 172 -84.40 -52.49 35.16
CA GLU A 172 -83.76 -52.10 33.89
C GLU A 172 -82.37 -52.72 33.83
N VAL A 173 -82.14 -53.53 32.80
CA VAL A 173 -80.87 -54.24 32.57
C VAL A 173 -80.44 -54.07 31.13
N THR A 174 -79.32 -53.37 30.90
CA THR A 174 -78.74 -53.14 29.56
C THR A 174 -77.34 -53.73 29.44
N SER A 175 -76.97 -54.12 28.23
CA SER A 175 -75.65 -54.67 27.94
C SER A 175 -74.59 -53.57 27.82
N PRO A 176 -73.34 -53.78 28.29
CA PRO A 176 -72.26 -52.81 28.12
C PRO A 176 -71.90 -52.66 26.64
N VAL A 177 -71.33 -51.50 26.27
CA VAL A 177 -70.77 -51.29 24.92
C VAL A 177 -69.51 -52.14 24.75
N ARG A 178 -69.36 -52.79 23.59
CA ARG A 178 -68.20 -53.66 23.26
C ARG A 178 -67.72 -53.45 21.82
N SER A 179 -67.50 -52.18 21.46
CA SER A 179 -67.05 -51.73 20.15
C SER A 179 -65.83 -50.79 20.27
N PRO A 180 -65.09 -50.54 19.18
CA PRO A 180 -64.04 -49.50 19.14
C PRO A 180 -64.56 -48.12 19.54
N TYR A 181 -63.67 -47.19 19.88
CA TYR A 181 -64.02 -45.81 20.20
C TYR A 181 -63.41 -44.82 19.21
N PHE A 182 -64.10 -43.70 18.99
CA PHE A 182 -63.59 -42.53 18.27
C PHE A 182 -63.00 -42.83 16.88
N LEU A 183 -63.82 -43.32 15.95
CA LEU A 183 -63.43 -43.48 14.56
C LEU A 183 -63.21 -42.10 13.91
N GLN A 184 -62.08 -41.94 13.22
CA GLN A 184 -61.73 -40.77 12.42
C GLN A 184 -61.31 -41.21 11.02
N ALA A 185 -61.47 -40.30 10.06
CA ALA A 185 -61.13 -40.53 8.66
C ALA A 185 -60.53 -39.29 8.01
N SER A 186 -59.54 -39.48 7.13
CA SER A 186 -58.93 -38.42 6.32
C SER A 186 -58.60 -38.96 4.93
N TYR A 187 -58.96 -38.22 3.88
CA TYR A 187 -58.62 -38.56 2.49
C TYR A 187 -57.37 -37.82 2.03
N VAL A 188 -56.43 -38.54 1.43
CA VAL A 188 -55.19 -38.03 0.87
C VAL A 188 -55.22 -38.20 -0.67
N PRO A 189 -55.56 -37.14 -1.43
CA PRO A 189 -55.77 -37.24 -2.89
C PRO A 189 -54.53 -37.68 -3.67
N THR A 190 -53.35 -37.21 -3.27
CA THR A 190 -52.06 -37.54 -3.93
C THR A 190 -51.70 -39.02 -3.83
N GLU A 191 -52.16 -39.70 -2.79
CA GLU A 191 -51.93 -41.13 -2.56
C GLU A 191 -53.13 -41.99 -2.97
N MET A 192 -54.28 -41.36 -3.26
CA MET A 192 -55.55 -42.02 -3.53
C MET A 192 -55.99 -42.95 -2.39
N VAL A 193 -55.82 -42.51 -1.13
CA VAL A 193 -56.06 -43.32 0.07
C VAL A 193 -56.91 -42.56 1.08
N THR A 194 -57.90 -43.25 1.69
CA THR A 194 -58.59 -42.77 2.89
C THR A 194 -58.05 -43.49 4.12
N THR A 195 -57.37 -42.77 5.00
CA THR A 195 -56.82 -43.29 6.26
C THR A 195 -57.88 -43.24 7.35
N LEU A 196 -58.14 -44.39 7.98
CA LEU A 196 -59.06 -44.57 9.11
C LEU A 196 -58.29 -44.87 10.39
N THR A 197 -58.67 -44.26 11.50
CA THR A 197 -58.04 -44.48 12.82
C THR A 197 -59.08 -44.56 13.93
N TRP A 198 -58.86 -45.43 14.93
CA TRP A 198 -59.76 -45.61 16.08
C TRP A 198 -59.00 -46.04 17.34
N VAL A 199 -59.68 -46.02 18.49
CA VAL A 199 -59.17 -46.51 19.77
C VAL A 199 -59.77 -47.88 20.08
N ASN A 200 -58.92 -48.87 20.38
CA ASN A 200 -59.38 -50.22 20.69
C ASN A 200 -60.06 -50.33 22.06
N TYR A 201 -61.15 -51.10 22.15
CA TYR A 201 -61.90 -51.29 23.41
C TYR A 201 -61.00 -51.78 24.56
N ASN A 202 -60.11 -52.73 24.29
CA ASN A 202 -59.23 -53.32 25.30
C ASN A 202 -58.19 -52.34 25.89
N VAL A 203 -57.97 -51.18 25.25
CA VAL A 203 -57.15 -50.10 25.83
C VAL A 203 -57.89 -49.44 27.00
N ILE A 204 -59.22 -49.38 26.94
CA ILE A 204 -60.09 -48.79 27.97
C ILE A 204 -60.54 -49.86 28.96
N ASN A 205 -60.94 -51.03 28.48
CA ASN A 205 -61.42 -52.15 29.28
C ASN A 205 -60.92 -53.50 28.74
N PRO A 206 -59.82 -54.06 29.28
CA PRO A 206 -59.11 -55.23 28.72
C PRO A 206 -59.84 -56.55 29.05
N VAL A 207 -61.01 -56.75 28.46
CA VAL A 207 -61.89 -57.89 28.75
C VAL A 207 -62.12 -58.79 27.53
N LEU A 208 -61.92 -58.26 26.31
CA LEU A 208 -62.17 -59.01 25.09
C LEU A 208 -60.96 -59.90 24.73
N PRO A 209 -61.16 -61.13 24.24
CA PRO A 209 -60.05 -62.01 23.84
C PRO A 209 -59.29 -61.45 22.64
N VAL A 210 -57.95 -61.36 22.73
CA VAL A 210 -57.08 -60.86 21.64
C VAL A 210 -56.37 -61.98 20.87
N ASP A 211 -56.26 -63.16 21.46
CA ASP A 211 -55.56 -64.33 20.91
C ASP A 211 -56.42 -65.59 21.04
N GLY A 212 -56.21 -66.56 20.14
CA GLY A 212 -56.94 -67.84 20.10
C GLY A 212 -58.13 -67.86 19.15
N ASP A 213 -58.86 -68.98 19.13
CA ASP A 213 -59.98 -69.20 18.19
C ASP A 213 -61.17 -68.24 18.46
N ASP A 214 -61.27 -67.73 19.70
CA ASP A 214 -62.31 -66.78 20.14
C ASP A 214 -61.83 -65.31 20.15
N ALA A 215 -60.68 -65.01 19.53
CA ALA A 215 -60.18 -63.65 19.40
C ALA A 215 -61.17 -62.76 18.62
N TYR A 216 -61.42 -61.54 19.10
CA TYR A 216 -62.30 -60.62 18.40
C TYR A 216 -61.72 -60.23 17.03
N ARG A 217 -62.61 -59.98 16.07
CA ARG A 217 -62.23 -59.48 14.74
C ARG A 217 -62.79 -58.09 14.55
N ILE A 218 -62.01 -57.24 13.89
CA ILE A 218 -62.41 -55.87 13.60
C ILE A 218 -63.04 -55.84 12.21
N HIS A 219 -64.29 -55.43 12.13
CA HIS A 219 -65.01 -55.26 10.87
C HIS A 219 -65.08 -53.78 10.52
N LEU A 220 -64.59 -53.43 9.33
CA LEU A 220 -64.72 -52.11 8.74
C LEU A 220 -65.86 -52.09 7.73
N TRP A 221 -66.73 -51.10 7.82
CA TRP A 221 -67.91 -50.93 6.98
C TRP A 221 -67.83 -49.63 6.21
N ARG A 222 -68.39 -49.60 5.01
CA ARG A 222 -68.52 -48.40 4.18
C ARG A 222 -69.92 -48.33 3.60
N SER A 223 -70.56 -47.17 3.73
CA SER A 223 -71.90 -46.88 3.21
C SER A 223 -71.91 -45.53 2.50
N THR A 224 -72.92 -45.30 1.65
CA THR A 224 -73.20 -43.98 1.03
C THR A 224 -74.10 -43.10 1.90
N ASN A 225 -74.70 -43.67 2.96
CA ASN A 225 -75.51 -42.96 3.95
C ASN A 225 -74.91 -43.15 5.36
N PRO A 226 -75.15 -42.22 6.31
CA PRO A 226 -74.70 -42.37 7.69
C PRO A 226 -75.15 -43.69 8.32
N ILE A 227 -74.23 -44.39 8.98
CA ILE A 227 -74.51 -45.62 9.71
C ILE A 227 -74.85 -45.25 11.16
N THR A 228 -76.00 -45.72 11.65
CA THR A 228 -76.58 -45.36 12.95
C THR A 228 -77.18 -46.58 13.64
N ARG A 229 -77.60 -46.44 14.90
CA ARG A 229 -78.28 -47.50 15.67
C ARG A 229 -79.51 -48.07 14.95
N SER A 230 -80.23 -47.26 14.17
CA SER A 230 -81.49 -47.68 13.52
C SER A 230 -81.27 -48.55 12.28
N ASN A 231 -80.13 -48.41 11.58
CA ASN A 231 -79.82 -49.18 10.37
C ASN A 231 -78.67 -50.19 10.54
N GLY A 232 -77.99 -50.20 11.69
CA GLY A 232 -76.85 -51.09 11.96
C GLY A 232 -77.15 -52.58 11.82
N MET A 233 -78.33 -53.02 12.29
CA MET A 233 -78.74 -54.42 12.14
C MET A 233 -79.01 -54.78 10.67
N THR A 234 -79.58 -53.85 9.91
CA THR A 234 -79.79 -54.04 8.47
C THR A 234 -78.45 -54.17 7.75
N MET A 235 -77.49 -53.28 8.04
CA MET A 235 -76.13 -53.31 7.49
C MET A 235 -75.48 -54.70 7.68
N LEU A 236 -75.49 -55.26 8.90
CA LEU A 236 -74.95 -56.61 9.14
C LEU A 236 -75.62 -57.71 8.30
N SER A 237 -76.91 -57.55 8.01
CA SER A 237 -77.68 -58.58 7.29
C SER A 237 -77.59 -58.46 5.77
N THR A 238 -77.28 -57.28 5.23
CA THR A 238 -77.31 -57.00 3.79
C THR A 238 -75.95 -56.70 3.19
N GLU A 239 -74.97 -56.31 4.00
CA GLU A 239 -73.66 -55.90 3.54
C GLU A 239 -72.55 -56.82 4.07
N SER A 240 -71.36 -56.70 3.49
CA SER A 240 -70.15 -57.35 3.97
C SER A 240 -69.11 -56.29 4.32
N PRO A 241 -68.28 -56.50 5.36
CA PRO A 241 -67.25 -55.54 5.71
C PRO A 241 -66.25 -55.36 4.57
N ILE A 242 -65.79 -54.13 4.34
CA ILE A 242 -64.79 -53.80 3.32
C ILE A 242 -63.40 -54.30 3.72
N ALA A 243 -63.17 -54.51 5.01
CA ALA A 243 -61.95 -55.09 5.55
C ALA A 243 -62.26 -55.82 6.87
N VAL A 244 -61.56 -56.93 7.10
CA VAL A 244 -61.59 -57.68 8.36
C VAL A 244 -60.17 -57.71 8.90
N LEU A 245 -59.96 -57.09 10.06
CA LEU A 245 -58.65 -56.95 10.69
C LEU A 245 -58.58 -57.82 11.96
N VAL A 246 -57.36 -58.18 12.33
CA VAL A 246 -57.09 -58.93 13.55
C VAL A 246 -57.26 -58.03 14.80
N ALA A 247 -57.43 -58.67 15.96
CA ALA A 247 -57.47 -57.95 17.23
C ALA A 247 -56.20 -57.10 17.43
N GLY A 248 -56.37 -55.91 17.99
CA GLY A 248 -55.27 -54.99 18.33
C GLY A 248 -54.94 -53.92 17.29
N GLU A 249 -55.40 -54.06 16.04
CA GLU A 249 -55.22 -53.01 15.01
C GLU A 249 -56.02 -51.74 15.36
N SER A 250 -55.44 -50.56 15.09
CA SER A 250 -56.04 -49.26 15.43
C SER A 250 -56.12 -48.28 14.24
N SER A 251 -55.66 -48.70 13.07
CA SER A 251 -55.69 -47.89 11.84
C SER A 251 -55.80 -48.76 10.61
N TYR A 252 -56.35 -48.21 9.53
CA TYR A 252 -56.41 -48.89 8.24
C TYR A 252 -56.48 -47.88 7.09
N ASP A 253 -55.66 -48.10 6.07
CA ASP A 253 -55.67 -47.32 4.84
C ASP A 253 -56.56 -47.98 3.80
N VAL A 254 -57.61 -47.27 3.39
CA VAL A 254 -58.55 -47.72 2.35
C VAL A 254 -58.06 -47.20 1.00
N PRO A 255 -57.54 -48.06 0.11
CA PRO A 255 -57.15 -47.63 -1.23
C PRO A 255 -58.39 -47.29 -2.08
N ILE A 256 -58.34 -46.14 -2.75
CA ILE A 256 -59.40 -45.63 -3.62
C ILE A 256 -59.01 -45.94 -5.08
N PRO A 257 -59.84 -46.66 -5.85
CA PRO A 257 -59.56 -46.93 -7.26
C PRO A 257 -59.48 -45.64 -8.08
N ILE A 258 -58.60 -45.62 -9.10
CA ILE A 258 -58.55 -44.51 -10.07
C ILE A 258 -59.93 -44.23 -10.69
N SER A 259 -60.18 -42.97 -11.06
CA SER A 259 -61.44 -42.54 -11.67
C SER A 259 -62.69 -42.79 -10.82
N THR A 260 -62.53 -42.72 -9.50
CA THR A 260 -63.62 -42.74 -8.52
C THR A 260 -63.90 -41.33 -8.02
N THR A 261 -65.18 -40.94 -8.04
CA THR A 261 -65.72 -39.78 -7.30
C THR A 261 -66.92 -40.26 -6.48
N ARG A 262 -66.88 -40.11 -5.14
CA ARG A 262 -67.99 -40.53 -4.26
C ARG A 262 -67.93 -39.91 -2.87
N THR A 263 -69.06 -39.97 -2.17
CA THR A 263 -69.17 -39.73 -0.73
C THR A 263 -69.18 -41.06 0.04
N SER A 264 -68.35 -41.18 1.07
CA SER A 264 -68.19 -42.40 1.86
C SER A 264 -68.39 -42.13 3.36
N TYR A 265 -69.27 -42.90 4.00
CA TYR A 265 -69.38 -43.01 5.45
C TYR A 265 -68.75 -44.32 5.90
N TYR A 266 -67.95 -44.26 6.98
CA TYR A 266 -67.28 -45.44 7.53
C TYR A 266 -67.81 -45.76 8.93
N ALA A 267 -67.86 -47.05 9.24
CA ALA A 267 -68.15 -47.53 10.59
C ALA A 267 -67.27 -48.73 10.94
N ILE A 268 -67.11 -48.98 12.23
CA ILE A 268 -66.25 -50.03 12.74
C ILE A 268 -66.90 -50.78 13.89
N THR A 269 -66.81 -52.10 13.86
CA THR A 269 -67.43 -52.98 14.86
C THR A 269 -66.48 -54.11 15.23
N TYR A 270 -66.77 -54.79 16.34
CA TYR A 270 -66.09 -56.02 16.71
C TYR A 270 -67.05 -57.20 16.60
N LEU A 271 -66.63 -58.19 15.82
CA LEU A 271 -67.21 -59.52 15.85
C LEU A 271 -66.54 -60.32 16.98
N LEU A 272 -67.32 -60.76 17.96
CA LEU A 272 -66.91 -61.63 19.06
C LEU A 272 -67.40 -63.05 18.79
N PRO A 273 -66.52 -63.99 18.39
CA PRO A 273 -66.92 -65.38 18.16
C PRO A 273 -67.37 -66.06 19.45
N ASN A 274 -68.36 -66.96 19.37
CA ASN A 274 -68.85 -67.80 20.49
C ASN A 274 -69.25 -67.03 21.77
N TRP A 275 -69.56 -65.74 21.68
CA TRP A 275 -69.71 -64.88 22.85
C TRP A 275 -71.12 -64.93 23.47
N ALA A 276 -72.16 -65.06 22.65
CA ALA A 276 -73.54 -65.11 23.15
C ALA A 276 -73.90 -66.52 23.68
N ALA A 277 -73.40 -67.55 23.01
CA ALA A 277 -73.44 -68.97 23.38
C ALA A 277 -72.46 -69.74 22.48
N ASP A 278 -72.16 -71.01 22.79
CA ASP A 278 -71.37 -71.87 21.90
C ASP A 278 -71.93 -71.86 20.46
N GLY A 279 -71.10 -71.45 19.50
CA GLY A 279 -71.48 -71.33 18.08
C GLY A 279 -72.33 -70.10 17.74
N SER A 280 -72.49 -69.14 18.65
CA SER A 280 -73.26 -67.91 18.44
C SER A 280 -72.40 -66.67 18.66
N ASP A 281 -72.10 -65.97 17.57
CA ASP A 281 -71.28 -64.75 17.57
C ASP A 281 -72.08 -63.54 18.06
N TYR A 282 -71.38 -62.52 18.54
CA TYR A 282 -71.94 -61.24 18.95
C TYR A 282 -71.23 -60.08 18.28
N GLU A 283 -71.99 -59.09 17.81
CA GLU A 283 -71.45 -57.87 17.21
C GLU A 283 -72.30 -56.66 17.65
N ASP A 284 -71.66 -55.66 18.26
CA ASP A 284 -72.36 -54.48 18.78
C ASP A 284 -72.57 -53.43 17.67
N VAL A 285 -73.81 -53.36 17.17
CA VAL A 285 -74.23 -52.42 16.12
C VAL A 285 -75.10 -51.29 16.61
N ARG A 286 -75.04 -51.00 17.90
CA ARG A 286 -75.75 -49.85 18.47
C ARG A 286 -75.04 -48.53 18.20
N PHE A 287 -73.77 -48.59 17.78
CA PHE A 287 -72.91 -47.45 17.44
C PHE A 287 -72.81 -46.35 18.53
N LEU A 288 -72.69 -46.77 19.80
CA LEU A 288 -72.74 -45.86 20.96
C LEU A 288 -71.37 -45.30 21.38
N SER A 289 -70.27 -45.79 20.81
CA SER A 289 -68.90 -45.44 21.20
C SER A 289 -68.22 -44.44 20.25
N GLY A 290 -68.96 -43.85 19.31
CA GLY A 290 -68.38 -43.01 18.25
C GLY A 290 -67.60 -43.84 17.22
N ASN A 291 -68.04 -45.08 16.98
CA ASN A 291 -67.47 -46.03 16.03
C ASN A 291 -68.11 -45.95 14.62
N THR A 292 -68.66 -44.80 14.28
CA THR A 292 -69.25 -44.48 12.98
C THR A 292 -68.97 -43.01 12.69
N LEU A 293 -68.79 -42.66 11.42
CA LEU A 293 -68.62 -41.27 11.00
C LEU A 293 -69.98 -40.55 10.92
N VAL A 294 -70.03 -39.34 11.47
CA VAL A 294 -71.19 -38.44 11.35
C VAL A 294 -71.16 -37.71 10.02
N ASP A 295 -69.99 -37.25 9.60
CA ASP A 295 -69.74 -36.58 8.32
C ASP A 295 -69.15 -37.55 7.29
N TYR A 296 -69.46 -37.33 6.02
CA TYR A 296 -68.88 -38.13 4.94
C TYR A 296 -67.46 -37.68 4.61
N VAL A 297 -66.68 -38.60 4.03
CA VAL A 297 -65.43 -38.30 3.34
C VAL A 297 -65.73 -38.21 1.84
N PHE A 298 -65.31 -37.12 1.19
CA PHE A 298 -65.38 -36.98 -0.26
C PHE A 298 -64.09 -37.54 -0.88
N GLU A 299 -64.22 -38.59 -1.68
CA GLU A 299 -63.10 -39.32 -2.29
C GLU A 299 -63.13 -39.06 -3.80
N ASP A 300 -62.15 -38.29 -4.29
CA ASP A 300 -62.01 -37.97 -5.71
C ASP A 300 -60.62 -38.34 -6.24
N THR A 301 -60.59 -38.97 -7.40
CA THR A 301 -59.37 -39.44 -8.10
C THR A 301 -59.46 -39.18 -9.62
N ILE A 302 -60.45 -38.39 -10.06
CA ILE A 302 -60.60 -38.03 -11.48
C ILE A 302 -59.68 -36.83 -11.75
N PRO A 303 -58.63 -36.98 -12.56
CA PRO A 303 -57.77 -35.86 -12.89
C PRO A 303 -58.50 -34.89 -13.83
N PRO A 304 -58.28 -33.57 -13.69
CA PRO A 304 -58.88 -32.58 -14.58
C PRO A 304 -58.32 -32.74 -16.02
N PRO A 305 -59.12 -32.42 -17.05
CA PRO A 305 -58.62 -32.40 -18.42
C PRO A 305 -57.66 -31.21 -18.65
N PRO A 306 -56.71 -31.30 -19.61
CA PRO A 306 -55.90 -30.15 -20.01
C PRO A 306 -56.76 -29.03 -20.62
N PRO A 307 -56.33 -27.76 -20.54
CA PRO A 307 -57.05 -26.64 -21.11
C PRO A 307 -56.91 -26.62 -22.64
N ASN A 308 -57.95 -26.13 -23.33
CA ASN A 308 -57.96 -26.02 -24.79
C ASN A 308 -57.47 -24.65 -25.26
N ASN A 309 -57.02 -24.56 -26.52
CA ASN A 309 -56.60 -23.31 -27.19
C ASN A 309 -55.53 -22.51 -26.43
N VAL A 310 -54.46 -23.17 -25.97
CA VAL A 310 -53.32 -22.47 -25.39
C VAL A 310 -52.58 -21.71 -26.49
N ILE A 311 -52.49 -20.39 -26.34
CA ILE A 311 -51.88 -19.47 -27.32
C ILE A 311 -50.91 -18.56 -26.57
N ALA A 312 -49.73 -18.32 -27.13
CA ALA A 312 -48.77 -17.35 -26.62
C ALA A 312 -48.49 -16.28 -27.69
N VAL A 313 -48.51 -15.00 -27.30
CA VAL A 313 -48.20 -13.87 -28.18
C VAL A 313 -47.22 -12.93 -27.48
N PHE A 314 -46.05 -12.73 -28.10
CA PHE A 314 -45.02 -11.82 -27.61
C PHE A 314 -45.17 -10.42 -28.22
N THR A 315 -45.02 -9.39 -27.39
CA THR A 315 -44.94 -7.98 -27.82
C THR A 315 -43.70 -7.33 -27.19
N PRO A 316 -42.70 -6.91 -27.99
CA PRO A 316 -41.52 -6.25 -27.46
C PRO A 316 -41.81 -4.80 -27.07
N ASN A 317 -41.15 -4.32 -26.01
CA ASN A 317 -41.11 -2.92 -25.65
C ASN A 317 -39.88 -2.26 -26.31
N GLN A 318 -40.16 -1.33 -27.22
CA GLN A 318 -39.15 -0.71 -28.09
C GLN A 318 -38.19 0.25 -27.38
N TYR A 319 -38.44 0.61 -26.12
CA TYR A 319 -37.70 1.68 -25.44
C TYR A 319 -36.79 1.22 -24.31
N ASN A 320 -37.11 0.09 -23.69
CA ASN A 320 -36.41 -0.39 -22.51
C ASN A 320 -35.82 -1.78 -22.70
N GLY A 321 -35.89 -2.34 -23.90
CA GLY A 321 -35.37 -3.66 -24.22
C GLY A 321 -36.02 -4.79 -23.42
N SER A 322 -37.24 -4.63 -22.88
CA SER A 322 -38.04 -5.71 -22.27
C SER A 322 -39.19 -6.10 -23.19
N GLY A 323 -40.03 -7.06 -22.80
CA GLY A 323 -41.23 -7.39 -23.57
C GLY A 323 -42.28 -8.08 -22.71
N ASN A 324 -43.47 -8.29 -23.27
CA ASN A 324 -44.51 -9.04 -22.59
C ASN A 324 -45.00 -10.18 -23.48
N THR A 325 -45.06 -11.39 -22.92
CA THR A 325 -45.72 -12.53 -23.54
C THR A 325 -47.07 -12.74 -22.90
N THR A 326 -48.13 -12.62 -23.70
CA THR A 326 -49.50 -12.91 -23.25
C THR A 326 -49.81 -14.36 -23.57
N ILE A 327 -50.02 -15.17 -22.52
CA ILE A 327 -50.45 -16.57 -22.62
C ILE A 327 -51.95 -16.62 -22.35
N THR A 328 -52.73 -17.20 -23.26
CA THR A 328 -54.19 -17.34 -23.13
C THR A 328 -54.63 -18.77 -23.33
N TRP A 329 -55.73 -19.16 -22.69
CA TRP A 329 -56.30 -20.51 -22.77
C TRP A 329 -57.82 -20.47 -22.60
N SER A 330 -58.50 -21.59 -22.90
CA SER A 330 -59.92 -21.77 -22.63
C SER A 330 -60.12 -22.35 -21.24
N GLN A 331 -61.02 -21.74 -20.45
CA GLN A 331 -61.40 -22.26 -19.14
C GLN A 331 -62.09 -23.61 -19.23
N LEU A 332 -61.93 -24.41 -18.19
CA LEU A 332 -62.65 -25.66 -18.01
C LEU A 332 -64.04 -25.35 -17.42
N LEU A 333 -65.10 -25.80 -18.08
CA LEU A 333 -66.48 -25.60 -17.62
C LEU A 333 -67.00 -26.78 -16.78
N GLU A 334 -66.29 -27.90 -16.80
CA GLU A 334 -66.67 -29.15 -16.14
C GLU A 334 -65.97 -29.35 -14.79
N GLU A 335 -64.99 -28.49 -14.48
CA GLU A 335 -64.25 -28.45 -13.21
C GLU A 335 -64.64 -27.20 -12.42
N SER A 336 -64.47 -27.24 -11.10
CA SER A 336 -64.62 -26.07 -10.23
C SER A 336 -63.55 -26.07 -9.15
N GLY A 337 -63.02 -24.89 -8.86
CA GLY A 337 -61.92 -24.66 -7.94
C GLY A 337 -60.56 -25.06 -8.51
N GLU A 338 -60.42 -25.17 -9.84
CA GLU A 338 -59.16 -25.52 -10.48
C GLU A 338 -58.15 -24.36 -10.49
N SER A 339 -56.88 -24.69 -10.67
CA SER A 339 -55.80 -23.74 -10.91
C SER A 339 -54.97 -24.16 -12.13
N TYR A 340 -54.47 -23.17 -12.85
CA TYR A 340 -53.66 -23.32 -14.07
C TYR A 340 -52.20 -23.00 -13.74
N LEU A 341 -51.33 -24.00 -13.85
CA LEU A 341 -49.89 -23.85 -13.71
C LEU A 341 -49.28 -23.59 -15.08
N ILE A 342 -48.60 -22.46 -15.25
CA ILE A 342 -47.97 -22.05 -16.50
C ILE A 342 -46.49 -22.34 -16.41
N TRP A 343 -46.02 -23.22 -17.27
CA TRP A 343 -44.65 -23.68 -17.37
C TRP A 343 -43.99 -23.11 -18.63
N MET A 344 -42.69 -22.84 -18.57
CA MET A 344 -41.91 -22.35 -19.70
C MET A 344 -40.58 -23.09 -19.85
N ALA A 345 -40.14 -23.28 -21.09
CA ALA A 345 -38.77 -23.71 -21.39
C ALA A 345 -38.30 -23.17 -22.75
N GLY A 346 -36.98 -23.19 -22.96
CA GLY A 346 -36.33 -22.81 -24.21
C GLY A 346 -36.43 -23.82 -25.36
N VAL A 347 -36.90 -25.04 -25.06
CA VAL A 347 -37.06 -26.14 -26.01
C VAL A 347 -38.40 -26.83 -25.79
N PRO A 348 -38.95 -27.55 -26.78
CA PRO A 348 -40.22 -28.24 -26.62
C PRO A 348 -40.19 -29.24 -25.45
N PHE A 349 -41.28 -29.30 -24.69
CA PHE A 349 -41.47 -30.26 -23.60
C PHE A 349 -42.92 -30.77 -23.55
N SER A 350 -43.09 -31.96 -22.97
CA SER A 350 -44.38 -32.64 -22.82
C SER A 350 -44.67 -33.10 -21.39
N ASP A 351 -43.71 -32.90 -20.49
CA ASP A 351 -43.79 -33.17 -19.05
C ASP A 351 -43.01 -32.08 -18.30
N THR A 352 -43.26 -31.94 -17.00
CA THR A 352 -42.68 -30.91 -16.13
C THR A 352 -41.50 -31.43 -15.30
N ASN A 353 -40.98 -32.63 -15.60
CA ASN A 353 -39.97 -33.30 -14.78
C ASN A 353 -38.52 -32.90 -15.12
N ARG A 354 -38.32 -32.11 -16.17
CA ARG A 354 -36.98 -31.67 -16.59
C ARG A 354 -36.53 -30.43 -15.82
N THR A 355 -35.23 -30.34 -15.57
CA THR A 355 -34.62 -29.25 -14.79
C THR A 355 -34.53 -27.92 -15.53
N ASP A 356 -34.71 -27.91 -16.86
CA ASP A 356 -34.70 -26.69 -17.69
C ASP A 356 -36.09 -26.06 -17.87
N ILE A 357 -37.10 -26.61 -17.19
CA ILE A 357 -38.48 -26.11 -17.21
C ILE A 357 -38.71 -25.28 -15.96
N GLU A 358 -39.28 -24.09 -16.13
CA GLU A 358 -39.55 -23.14 -15.07
C GLU A 358 -41.06 -22.96 -14.87
N LEU A 359 -41.51 -22.94 -13.60
CA LEU A 359 -42.87 -22.55 -13.25
C LEU A 359 -42.96 -21.02 -13.27
N VAL A 360 -43.66 -20.48 -14.25
CA VAL A 360 -43.82 -19.04 -14.44
C VAL A 360 -44.91 -18.47 -13.53
N ALA A 361 -46.04 -19.17 -13.41
CA ALA A 361 -47.19 -18.69 -12.65
C ALA A 361 -48.16 -19.80 -12.26
N THR A 362 -48.93 -19.54 -11.20
CA THR A 362 -50.14 -20.29 -10.85
C THR A 362 -51.32 -19.34 -10.91
N VAL A 363 -52.29 -19.62 -11.77
CA VAL A 363 -53.44 -18.76 -12.03
C VAL A 363 -54.71 -19.47 -11.56
N GLN A 364 -55.54 -18.80 -10.78
CA GLN A 364 -56.78 -19.38 -10.24
C GLN A 364 -57.89 -19.50 -11.30
N GLU A 365 -58.88 -20.35 -11.04
CA GLU A 365 -60.16 -20.39 -11.78
C GLU A 365 -60.74 -18.97 -12.00
N GLY A 366 -61.42 -18.75 -13.12
CA GLY A 366 -62.04 -17.47 -13.46
C GLY A 366 -61.15 -16.54 -14.29
N PHE A 367 -59.86 -16.85 -14.44
CA PHE A 367 -58.95 -16.21 -15.40
C PHE A 367 -58.65 -17.12 -16.60
N SER A 368 -58.38 -16.53 -17.76
CA SER A 368 -58.10 -17.23 -19.03
C SER A 368 -56.90 -16.65 -19.78
N SER A 369 -56.16 -15.77 -19.10
CA SER A 369 -54.99 -15.10 -19.64
C SER A 369 -54.00 -14.75 -18.54
N TYR A 370 -52.72 -14.87 -18.85
CA TYR A 370 -51.61 -14.42 -18.02
C TYR A 370 -50.65 -13.58 -18.86
N LEU A 371 -50.14 -12.50 -18.27
CA LEU A 371 -49.16 -11.64 -18.88
C LEU A 371 -47.80 -11.89 -18.22
N PHE A 372 -46.93 -12.59 -18.93
CA PHE A 372 -45.55 -12.82 -18.52
C PHE A 372 -44.68 -11.64 -18.96
N ASN A 373 -43.84 -11.13 -18.06
CA ASN A 373 -42.84 -10.12 -18.38
C ASN A 373 -41.56 -10.82 -18.82
N VAL A 374 -41.21 -10.63 -20.09
CA VAL A 374 -39.94 -11.09 -20.64
C VAL A 374 -38.90 -10.02 -20.31
N GLU A 375 -37.92 -10.41 -19.52
CA GLU A 375 -36.87 -9.51 -19.05
C GLU A 375 -36.02 -8.96 -20.20
N ARG A 376 -35.15 -8.02 -19.84
CA ARG A 376 -34.30 -7.35 -20.82
C ARG A 376 -33.26 -8.30 -21.40
N GLY A 377 -32.99 -8.17 -22.70
CA GLY A 377 -31.85 -8.85 -23.32
C GLY A 377 -32.03 -10.33 -23.62
N GLN A 378 -33.27 -10.81 -23.71
CA GLN A 378 -33.58 -12.17 -24.14
C GLN A 378 -33.83 -12.22 -25.65
N ILE A 379 -33.28 -13.25 -26.31
CA ILE A 379 -33.55 -13.54 -27.72
C ILE A 379 -33.68 -15.05 -27.91
N GLY A 380 -34.72 -15.53 -28.59
CA GLY A 380 -34.86 -16.97 -28.86
C GLY A 380 -36.29 -17.47 -28.92
N TYR A 381 -36.45 -18.79 -29.04
CA TYR A 381 -37.75 -19.44 -28.97
C TYR A 381 -38.09 -19.84 -27.54
N SER A 382 -39.33 -19.60 -27.14
CA SER A 382 -39.89 -19.99 -25.85
C SER A 382 -41.12 -20.85 -26.07
N PHE A 383 -41.27 -21.87 -25.23
CA PHE A 383 -42.38 -22.82 -25.23
C PHE A 383 -43.14 -22.67 -23.93
N TYR A 384 -44.43 -22.35 -24.02
CA TYR A 384 -45.31 -22.21 -22.85
C TYR A 384 -46.32 -23.36 -22.84
N CYS A 385 -46.42 -24.05 -21.71
CA CYS A 385 -47.39 -25.12 -21.50
C CYS A 385 -48.18 -24.88 -20.22
N ILE A 386 -49.43 -25.32 -20.21
CA ILE A 386 -50.33 -25.20 -19.06
C ILE A 386 -50.70 -26.59 -18.57
N GLU A 387 -50.54 -26.78 -17.27
CA GLU A 387 -50.99 -27.92 -16.49
C GLU A 387 -52.14 -27.47 -15.59
N VAL A 388 -53.15 -28.32 -15.38
CA VAL A 388 -54.28 -28.00 -14.49
C VAL A 388 -54.19 -28.84 -13.24
N ILE A 389 -54.45 -28.21 -12.10
CA ILE A 389 -54.65 -28.87 -10.81
C ILE A 389 -56.08 -28.59 -10.35
N ASP A 390 -56.80 -29.62 -9.91
CA ASP A 390 -58.15 -29.45 -9.39
C ASP A 390 -58.14 -28.88 -7.94
N GLN A 391 -59.33 -28.63 -7.38
CA GLN A 391 -59.47 -28.13 -6.01
C GLN A 391 -58.94 -29.07 -4.92
N TYR A 392 -58.70 -30.35 -5.26
CA TYR A 392 -58.23 -31.39 -4.35
C TYR A 392 -56.74 -31.71 -4.56
N GLY A 393 -56.05 -31.00 -5.45
CA GLY A 393 -54.61 -31.16 -5.68
C GLY A 393 -54.24 -32.24 -6.71
N ILE A 394 -55.18 -32.72 -7.52
CA ILE A 394 -54.93 -33.71 -8.56
C ILE A 394 -54.53 -33.01 -9.86
N HIS A 395 -53.40 -33.43 -10.40
CA HIS A 395 -52.84 -32.88 -11.63
C HIS A 395 -53.46 -33.53 -12.88
N SER A 396 -53.59 -32.74 -13.94
CA SER A 396 -53.97 -33.23 -15.27
C SER A 396 -52.96 -34.25 -15.80
N LEU A 397 -53.43 -35.31 -16.47
CA LEU A 397 -52.56 -36.37 -17.00
C LEU A 397 -51.61 -35.91 -18.13
N THR A 398 -51.93 -34.79 -18.78
CA THR A 398 -51.18 -34.23 -19.90
C THR A 398 -51.19 -32.72 -19.80
N ILE A 399 -50.13 -32.06 -20.30
CA ILE A 399 -50.06 -30.61 -20.41
C ILE A 399 -50.51 -30.13 -21.80
N SER A 400 -50.99 -28.89 -21.89
CA SER A 400 -51.40 -28.25 -23.14
C SER A 400 -50.45 -27.12 -23.49
N CYS A 401 -49.82 -27.17 -24.67
CA CYS A 401 -48.76 -26.24 -25.05
C CYS A 401 -49.18 -25.29 -26.17
N ALA A 402 -48.73 -24.04 -26.09
CA ALA A 402 -48.79 -23.10 -27.20
C ALA A 402 -47.83 -23.52 -28.32
N THR A 403 -48.04 -22.96 -29.52
CA THR A 403 -47.02 -22.98 -30.57
C THR A 403 -45.78 -22.18 -30.13
N PRO A 404 -44.57 -22.54 -30.60
CA PRO A 404 -43.35 -21.81 -30.24
C PRO A 404 -43.48 -20.33 -30.59
N ILE A 405 -43.10 -19.47 -29.65
CA ILE A 405 -43.06 -18.02 -29.85
C ILE A 405 -41.60 -17.56 -29.88
N TYR A 406 -41.28 -16.64 -30.78
CA TYR A 406 -39.96 -16.02 -30.84
C TYR A 406 -39.99 -14.71 -30.04
N GLU A 407 -39.21 -14.66 -28.97
CA GLU A 407 -39.07 -13.51 -28.09
C GLU A 407 -37.77 -12.79 -28.45
N ASP A 408 -37.88 -11.50 -28.76
CA ASP A 408 -36.73 -10.64 -29.08
C ASP A 408 -36.87 -9.34 -28.30
N THR A 409 -36.28 -9.34 -27.10
CA THR A 409 -36.07 -8.14 -26.29
C THR A 409 -34.64 -7.60 -26.45
N PHE A 410 -33.77 -8.33 -27.16
CA PHE A 410 -32.35 -8.00 -27.37
C PHE A 410 -32.12 -6.91 -28.43
N THR A 411 -32.73 -7.01 -29.62
CA THR A 411 -32.45 -6.09 -30.74
C THR A 411 -32.67 -4.59 -30.41
N PRO A 412 -33.69 -4.20 -29.63
CA PRO A 412 -33.88 -2.79 -29.22
C PRO A 412 -32.93 -2.31 -28.12
N TRP A 413 -32.12 -3.18 -27.53
CA TRP A 413 -31.25 -2.89 -26.38
C TRP A 413 -29.79 -2.74 -26.82
N ILE A 414 -29.09 -1.73 -26.28
CA ILE A 414 -27.64 -1.60 -26.42
C ILE A 414 -26.99 -2.47 -25.33
N ALA A 415 -26.62 -3.69 -25.70
CA ALA A 415 -25.98 -4.68 -24.84
C ALA A 415 -24.48 -4.40 -24.68
N GLU A 416 -24.15 -3.20 -24.18
CA GLU A 416 -22.77 -2.77 -23.98
C GLU A 416 -22.59 -2.19 -22.58
N PRO A 417 -21.43 -2.44 -21.94
CA PRO A 417 -21.06 -1.74 -20.72
C PRO A 417 -20.99 -0.22 -20.96
N THR A 418 -21.21 0.54 -19.90
CA THR A 418 -21.25 2.01 -19.94
C THR A 418 -20.14 2.60 -19.08
N ASN A 419 -19.92 3.92 -19.18
CA ASN A 419 -18.91 4.64 -18.40
C ASN A 419 -17.51 4.00 -18.49
N VAL A 420 -17.14 3.53 -19.68
CA VAL A 420 -15.81 2.96 -19.90
C VAL A 420 -14.78 4.08 -19.76
N ALA A 421 -13.82 3.88 -18.87
CA ALA A 421 -12.72 4.80 -18.63
C ALA A 421 -11.40 4.03 -18.63
N ALA A 422 -10.32 4.69 -19.05
CA ALA A 422 -8.97 4.16 -19.02
C ALA A 422 -8.06 5.16 -18.33
N GLU A 423 -7.10 4.66 -17.56
CA GLU A 423 -6.11 5.44 -16.83
C GLU A 423 -4.78 4.69 -16.86
N TYR A 424 -3.75 5.32 -17.40
CA TYR A 424 -2.40 4.78 -17.36
C TYR A 424 -1.84 4.91 -15.95
N LEU A 425 -1.31 3.82 -15.38
CA LEU A 425 -0.83 3.77 -14.00
C LEU A 425 0.71 3.86 -13.89
N GLY A 426 1.43 3.89 -15.01
CA GLY A 426 2.87 3.63 -15.06
C GLY A 426 3.18 2.12 -14.98
N ASP A 427 4.47 1.78 -14.95
CA ASP A 427 4.96 0.38 -14.90
C ASP A 427 4.35 -0.52 -16.00
N ALA A 428 4.17 0.05 -17.19
CA ALA A 428 3.55 -0.64 -18.33
C ALA A 428 2.14 -1.20 -18.06
N LYS A 429 1.34 -0.53 -17.21
CA LYS A 429 -0.01 -0.97 -16.86
C LYS A 429 -1.06 0.12 -17.06
N THR A 430 -2.19 -0.27 -17.63
CA THR A 430 -3.36 0.57 -17.79
C THR A 430 -4.55 -0.03 -17.07
N ARG A 431 -5.22 0.76 -16.24
CA ARG A 431 -6.49 0.38 -15.61
C ARG A 431 -7.64 0.79 -16.51
N VAL A 432 -8.48 -0.18 -16.87
CA VAL A 432 -9.73 0.04 -17.61
C VAL A 432 -10.89 -0.28 -16.67
N THR A 433 -11.81 0.66 -16.49
CA THR A 433 -13.00 0.50 -15.65
C THR A 433 -14.26 0.69 -16.47
N TRP A 434 -15.36 0.08 -16.03
CA TRP A 434 -16.66 0.23 -16.66
C TRP A 434 -17.78 0.01 -15.64
N THR A 435 -18.99 0.40 -16.02
CA THR A 435 -20.23 0.03 -15.33
C THR A 435 -20.85 -1.14 -16.08
N ASP A 436 -21.10 -2.22 -15.36
CA ASP A 436 -21.73 -3.44 -15.87
C ASP A 436 -23.07 -3.13 -16.55
N GLN A 437 -23.38 -3.93 -17.57
CA GLN A 437 -24.64 -3.81 -18.27
C GLN A 437 -25.80 -4.33 -17.39
N ILE A 438 -26.98 -3.72 -17.52
CA ILE A 438 -28.17 -4.15 -16.76
C ILE A 438 -28.91 -5.22 -17.54
N GLY A 439 -29.10 -6.41 -16.94
CA GLY A 439 -30.07 -7.42 -17.42
C GLY A 439 -29.48 -8.68 -18.08
N ALA A 440 -28.19 -8.94 -17.93
CA ALA A 440 -27.63 -10.28 -18.16
C ALA A 440 -26.88 -10.70 -16.89
N GLU A 441 -26.81 -12.01 -16.63
CA GLU A 441 -26.05 -12.61 -15.53
C GLU A 441 -25.05 -13.62 -16.12
N GLY A 442 -23.85 -13.71 -15.54
CA GLY A 442 -22.81 -14.63 -15.98
C GLY A 442 -22.01 -14.14 -17.19
N GLU A 443 -21.80 -12.83 -17.30
CA GLU A 443 -21.06 -12.25 -18.42
C GLU A 443 -19.54 -12.39 -18.32
N ILE A 444 -18.92 -12.36 -19.49
CA ILE A 444 -17.47 -12.18 -19.64
C ILE A 444 -17.25 -10.87 -20.38
N TYR A 445 -16.52 -9.95 -19.76
CA TYR A 445 -16.10 -8.70 -20.37
C TYR A 445 -14.74 -8.90 -21.05
N HIS A 446 -14.65 -8.55 -22.33
CA HIS A 446 -13.40 -8.53 -23.08
C HIS A 446 -12.93 -7.10 -23.25
N ILE A 447 -11.67 -6.86 -22.90
CA ILE A 447 -11.01 -5.57 -23.02
C ILE A 447 -10.17 -5.60 -24.30
N TRP A 448 -10.36 -4.59 -25.12
CA TRP A 448 -9.71 -4.42 -26.40
C TRP A 448 -8.96 -3.10 -26.45
N TRP A 449 -7.88 -3.09 -27.22
CA TRP A 449 -7.04 -1.92 -27.46
C TRP A 449 -6.97 -1.57 -28.95
N SER A 450 -6.88 -0.28 -29.26
CA SER A 450 -6.60 0.26 -30.59
C SER A 450 -5.84 1.59 -30.51
N ASN A 451 -5.13 1.95 -31.57
CA ASN A 451 -4.48 3.26 -31.74
C ASN A 451 -5.38 4.31 -32.43
N PHE A 452 -6.64 3.98 -32.73
CA PHE A 452 -7.63 4.90 -33.28
C PHE A 452 -9.05 4.52 -32.82
N PRO A 453 -10.03 5.44 -32.83
CA PRO A 453 -11.39 5.12 -32.43
C PRO A 453 -12.06 4.24 -33.50
N VAL A 454 -12.41 3.00 -33.13
CA VAL A 454 -13.00 2.00 -34.03
C VAL A 454 -14.53 2.06 -33.96
N PRO A 455 -15.24 2.28 -35.08
CA PRO A 455 -16.69 2.13 -35.12
C PRO A 455 -17.07 0.65 -35.16
N GLY A 456 -18.20 0.26 -34.57
CA GLY A 456 -18.58 -1.17 -34.46
C GLY A 456 -18.73 -1.92 -35.79
N SER A 457 -19.07 -1.23 -36.89
CA SER A 457 -19.11 -1.83 -38.23
C SER A 457 -17.74 -2.30 -38.74
N GLN A 458 -16.66 -1.86 -38.10
CA GLN A 458 -15.27 -2.23 -38.39
C GLN A 458 -14.65 -3.09 -37.30
N PHE A 459 -15.45 -3.60 -36.34
CA PHE A 459 -14.94 -4.53 -35.33
C PHE A 459 -14.37 -5.78 -36.02
N ASN A 460 -13.06 -5.98 -35.89
CA ASN A 460 -12.37 -7.14 -36.42
C ASN A 460 -11.20 -7.48 -35.49
N GLU A 461 -11.28 -8.67 -34.90
CA GLU A 461 -10.35 -9.12 -33.87
C GLU A 461 -8.93 -9.24 -34.42
N ASN A 462 -7.97 -8.76 -33.63
CA ASN A 462 -6.54 -8.72 -33.96
C ASN A 462 -6.21 -7.98 -35.26
N SER A 463 -7.10 -7.08 -35.71
CA SER A 463 -6.88 -6.27 -36.89
C SER A 463 -7.21 -4.80 -36.64
N SER A 464 -8.46 -4.49 -36.30
CA SER A 464 -8.86 -3.13 -35.90
C SER A 464 -8.86 -2.96 -34.38
N LEU A 465 -9.13 -4.04 -33.66
CA LEU A 465 -9.07 -4.12 -32.21
C LEU A 465 -8.21 -5.31 -31.80
N PHE A 466 -7.26 -5.07 -30.92
CA PHE A 466 -6.40 -6.10 -30.37
C PHE A 466 -6.94 -6.53 -29.02
N TRP A 467 -7.12 -7.83 -28.84
CA TRP A 467 -7.53 -8.37 -27.56
C TRP A 467 -6.42 -8.15 -26.52
N VAL A 468 -6.80 -7.69 -25.34
CA VAL A 468 -5.86 -7.46 -24.23
C VAL A 468 -6.08 -8.49 -23.13
N THR A 469 -7.29 -8.54 -22.57
CA THR A 469 -7.63 -9.45 -21.48
C THR A 469 -9.15 -9.65 -21.37
N SER A 470 -9.59 -10.54 -20.48
CA SER A 470 -11.00 -10.78 -20.23
C SER A 470 -11.27 -11.06 -18.76
N VAL A 471 -12.36 -10.50 -18.25
CA VAL A 471 -12.72 -10.52 -16.82
C VAL A 471 -14.18 -10.97 -16.70
N PRO A 472 -14.51 -11.88 -15.76
CA PRO A 472 -15.90 -12.25 -15.50
C PRO A 472 -16.70 -11.09 -14.87
N ASP A 473 -18.01 -11.26 -14.77
CA ASP A 473 -18.94 -10.31 -14.15
C ASP A 473 -18.60 -9.94 -12.69
N GLY A 474 -19.02 -8.75 -12.25
CA GLY A 474 -18.90 -8.30 -10.85
C GLY A 474 -17.60 -7.61 -10.45
N PHE A 475 -16.62 -7.47 -11.35
CA PHE A 475 -15.37 -6.73 -11.08
C PHE A 475 -15.47 -5.25 -11.43
N GLY A 476 -16.01 -4.91 -12.61
CA GLY A 476 -16.07 -3.52 -13.12
C GLY A 476 -14.70 -2.89 -13.44
N GLU A 477 -13.61 -3.67 -13.39
CA GLU A 477 -12.25 -3.23 -13.69
C GLU A 477 -11.37 -4.34 -14.27
N ALA A 478 -10.38 -3.93 -15.06
CA ALA A 478 -9.31 -4.78 -15.58
C ALA A 478 -7.99 -4.03 -15.64
N ILE A 479 -6.87 -4.72 -15.39
CA ILE A 479 -5.52 -4.20 -15.61
C ILE A 479 -5.00 -4.78 -16.93
N ALA A 480 -4.73 -3.90 -17.88
CA ALA A 480 -4.17 -4.17 -19.19
C ALA A 480 -2.64 -3.97 -19.16
N ASP A 481 -1.90 -4.94 -19.70
CA ASP A 481 -0.46 -4.79 -19.90
C ASP A 481 -0.19 -4.01 -21.20
N VAL A 482 0.71 -3.02 -21.11
CA VAL A 482 1.22 -2.23 -22.23
C VAL A 482 2.55 -2.84 -22.68
N PRO A 483 2.81 -3.02 -23.99
CA PRO A 483 4.12 -3.45 -24.47
C PRO A 483 5.22 -2.49 -24.00
N LEU A 484 6.43 -3.00 -23.73
CA LEU A 484 7.58 -2.18 -23.33
C LEU A 484 8.22 -1.47 -24.53
N GLY A 485 8.82 -0.30 -24.29
CA GLY A 485 9.59 0.46 -25.28
C GLY A 485 8.74 1.10 -26.38
N VAL A 486 7.49 1.43 -26.07
CA VAL A 486 6.58 2.14 -26.98
C VAL A 486 5.92 3.32 -26.26
N THR A 487 5.66 4.36 -27.05
CA THR A 487 4.77 5.46 -26.67
C THR A 487 3.50 5.35 -27.53
N ARG A 488 2.34 5.34 -26.88
CA ARG A 488 1.02 5.27 -27.53
C ARG A 488 0.24 6.54 -27.22
N ASP A 489 0.26 7.46 -28.17
CA ASP A 489 -0.55 8.67 -28.16
C ASP A 489 -1.24 8.85 -29.54
N PRO A 490 -2.58 8.72 -29.64
CA PRO A 490 -3.54 8.31 -28.61
C PRO A 490 -3.73 6.78 -28.47
N SER A 491 -4.05 6.31 -27.27
CA SER A 491 -4.42 4.92 -26.95
C SER A 491 -5.90 4.80 -26.59
N TYR A 492 -6.65 3.91 -27.25
CA TYR A 492 -8.08 3.71 -27.05
C TYR A 492 -8.39 2.32 -26.48
N TYR A 493 -9.25 2.27 -25.46
CA TYR A 493 -9.74 1.03 -24.88
C TYR A 493 -11.24 0.85 -25.09
N PHE A 494 -11.65 -0.38 -25.36
CA PHE A 494 -13.03 -0.79 -25.57
C PHE A 494 -13.37 -1.99 -24.71
N VAL A 495 -14.61 -2.04 -24.19
CA VAL A 495 -15.07 -3.17 -23.38
C VAL A 495 -16.31 -3.77 -24.03
N THR A 496 -16.26 -5.05 -24.42
CA THR A 496 -17.43 -5.75 -24.97
C THR A 496 -17.88 -6.83 -23.98
N SER A 497 -19.18 -7.04 -23.83
CA SER A 497 -19.74 -8.14 -23.06
C SER A 497 -20.07 -9.34 -23.95
N GLU A 498 -19.74 -10.53 -23.47
CA GLU A 498 -20.20 -11.81 -24.00
C GLU A 498 -21.06 -12.51 -22.93
N ALA A 499 -22.29 -12.89 -23.30
CA ALA A 499 -23.24 -13.49 -22.37
C ALA A 499 -24.18 -14.47 -23.09
N ARG A 500 -24.98 -15.21 -22.32
CA ARG A 500 -26.13 -15.96 -22.84
C ARG A 500 -27.36 -15.06 -22.84
N TYR A 501 -27.80 -14.65 -24.02
CA TYR A 501 -28.99 -13.84 -24.17
C TYR A 501 -30.20 -14.76 -24.46
N GLY A 502 -31.09 -14.93 -23.48
CA GLY A 502 -32.28 -15.78 -23.59
C GLY A 502 -31.98 -17.28 -23.59
N HIS A 503 -32.84 -18.05 -24.26
CA HIS A 503 -32.77 -19.52 -24.33
C HIS A 503 -31.87 -20.06 -25.46
N LEU A 504 -30.92 -19.27 -25.93
CA LEU A 504 -29.99 -19.70 -26.98
C LEU A 504 -29.02 -20.76 -26.48
N ASN A 505 -28.71 -21.72 -27.35
CA ASN A 505 -27.68 -22.73 -27.09
C ASN A 505 -26.31 -22.15 -27.49
N GLY A 506 -25.81 -21.16 -26.74
CA GLY A 506 -24.53 -20.49 -26.98
C GLY A 506 -24.43 -19.12 -26.32
N THR A 507 -23.21 -18.60 -26.21
CA THR A 507 -22.94 -17.21 -25.84
C THR A 507 -22.93 -16.33 -27.11
N TYR A 508 -23.27 -15.06 -26.95
CA TYR A 508 -23.20 -14.07 -28.00
C TYR A 508 -22.52 -12.83 -27.45
N GLN A 509 -21.66 -12.22 -28.27
CA GLN A 509 -20.92 -11.01 -27.94
C GLN A 509 -21.45 -9.87 -28.80
N TYR A 510 -21.90 -8.79 -28.15
CA TYR A 510 -22.34 -7.60 -28.86
C TYR A 510 -21.13 -6.75 -29.28
N ARG A 511 -21.06 -6.38 -30.56
CA ARG A 511 -19.89 -5.72 -31.19
C ARG A 511 -20.23 -4.35 -31.80
N GLY A 512 -21.27 -3.67 -31.28
CA GLY A 512 -21.77 -2.40 -31.82
C GLY A 512 -20.84 -1.19 -31.61
N LEU A 513 -19.99 -1.25 -30.59
CA LEU A 513 -19.09 -0.20 -30.12
C LEU A 513 -19.73 1.20 -30.03
N ILE A 514 -20.90 1.31 -29.39
CA ILE A 514 -21.72 2.53 -29.33
C ILE A 514 -21.37 3.39 -28.10
N GLN A 515 -21.21 2.78 -26.93
CA GLN A 515 -21.07 3.46 -25.63
C GLN A 515 -20.00 2.86 -24.71
N ASN A 516 -19.15 1.99 -25.26
CA ASN A 516 -18.20 1.17 -24.52
C ASN A 516 -16.72 1.49 -24.81
N MET A 517 -16.45 2.72 -25.24
CA MET A 517 -15.11 3.21 -25.56
C MET A 517 -14.67 4.23 -24.51
N ALA A 518 -13.45 4.08 -23.99
CA ALA A 518 -12.81 5.09 -23.16
C ALA A 518 -12.40 6.32 -23.96
N ALA A 519 -12.26 7.46 -23.28
CA ALA A 519 -11.52 8.59 -23.85
C ALA A 519 -10.05 8.18 -24.13
N PRO A 520 -9.40 8.75 -25.16
CA PRO A 520 -8.02 8.42 -25.45
C PRO A 520 -7.11 8.82 -24.29
N ILE A 521 -6.15 7.95 -23.99
CA ILE A 521 -5.07 8.20 -23.02
C ILE A 521 -3.71 8.15 -23.71
N ILE A 522 -2.69 8.64 -23.03
CA ILE A 522 -1.30 8.50 -23.40
C ILE A 522 -0.71 7.38 -22.55
N GLU A 523 -0.01 6.43 -23.17
CA GLU A 523 0.74 5.40 -22.47
C GLU A 523 2.19 5.49 -22.90
N ASP A 524 3.09 5.71 -21.96
CA ASP A 524 4.52 5.77 -22.25
C ASP A 524 5.29 4.72 -21.46
N THR A 525 6.01 3.88 -22.18
CA THR A 525 6.92 2.85 -21.63
C THR A 525 8.32 3.01 -22.20
N LEU A 526 8.57 4.10 -22.93
CA LEU A 526 9.91 4.45 -23.36
C LEU A 526 10.72 4.80 -22.12
N LYS A 527 11.97 4.35 -22.08
CA LYS A 527 12.90 4.79 -21.06
C LYS A 527 13.46 6.16 -21.48
N PRO A 528 13.67 7.10 -20.54
CA PRO A 528 14.25 8.40 -20.85
C PRO A 528 15.67 8.30 -21.44
N ASP A 529 16.09 9.38 -22.07
CA ASP A 529 17.47 9.54 -22.54
C ASP A 529 18.45 9.70 -21.35
N ASP A 530 19.72 9.34 -21.58
CA ASP A 530 20.75 9.41 -20.53
C ASP A 530 21.05 10.88 -20.15
N PRO A 531 20.97 11.26 -18.86
CA PRO A 531 21.24 12.63 -18.42
C PRO A 531 22.69 13.02 -18.67
N ARG A 532 22.96 14.18 -19.25
CA ARG A 532 24.35 14.57 -19.49
C ARG A 532 24.94 15.29 -18.28
N VAL A 533 25.85 14.64 -17.56
CA VAL A 533 26.63 15.27 -16.48
C VAL A 533 27.66 16.21 -17.10
N THR A 534 27.64 17.48 -16.68
CA THR A 534 28.55 18.51 -17.19
C THR A 534 29.74 18.74 -16.28
N GLU A 535 29.55 18.59 -14.97
CA GLU A 535 30.57 18.92 -13.98
C GLU A 535 30.33 18.11 -12.69
N VAL A 536 31.41 17.56 -12.13
CA VAL A 536 31.45 17.06 -10.76
C VAL A 536 32.70 17.64 -10.11
N THR A 537 32.54 18.49 -9.11
CA THR A 537 33.64 19.21 -8.47
C THR A 537 33.57 19.11 -6.95
N MET A 538 34.70 18.83 -6.32
CA MET A 538 34.83 18.76 -4.86
C MET A 538 35.30 20.10 -4.31
N ILE A 539 34.57 20.62 -3.31
CA ILE A 539 34.93 21.79 -2.50
C ILE A 539 35.26 21.38 -1.06
N GLY A 540 36.56 21.37 -0.77
CA GLY A 540 37.19 21.10 0.52
C GLY A 540 36.68 21.95 1.67
N THR A 541 36.67 23.28 1.51
CA THR A 541 36.18 24.21 2.56
C THR A 541 34.78 23.90 3.12
N THR A 542 33.93 23.21 2.34
CA THR A 542 32.56 22.85 2.73
C THR A 542 32.34 21.35 2.88
N ASN A 543 33.35 20.52 2.62
CA ASN A 543 33.23 19.06 2.51
C ASN A 543 32.06 18.64 1.63
N GLN A 544 31.94 19.21 0.42
CA GLN A 544 30.83 18.96 -0.49
C GLN A 544 31.29 18.74 -1.92
N VAL A 545 30.71 17.73 -2.58
CA VAL A 545 30.81 17.54 -4.02
C VAL A 545 29.60 18.20 -4.69
N ILE A 546 29.85 19.12 -5.62
CA ILE A 546 28.83 19.74 -6.46
C ILE A 546 28.72 18.93 -7.75
N ILE A 547 27.50 18.52 -8.08
CA ILE A 547 27.20 17.77 -9.30
C ILE A 547 26.28 18.63 -10.14
N ARG A 548 26.61 18.81 -11.42
CA ARG A 548 25.81 19.54 -12.41
C ARG A 548 25.52 18.68 -13.62
N TRP A 549 24.27 18.71 -14.08
CA TRP A 549 23.83 17.99 -15.26
C TRP A 549 22.85 18.81 -16.09
N VAL A 550 22.70 18.45 -17.36
CA VAL A 550 21.72 19.03 -18.27
C VAL A 550 20.35 18.42 -17.98
N ASN A 551 19.34 19.26 -17.80
CA ASN A 551 17.95 18.82 -17.75
C ASN A 551 17.51 18.35 -19.13
N ASP A 552 16.89 17.19 -19.21
CA ASP A 552 16.27 16.74 -20.45
C ASP A 552 15.20 17.75 -20.90
N VAL A 553 15.10 17.97 -22.19
CA VAL A 553 14.09 18.82 -22.83
C VAL A 553 12.99 18.00 -23.51
N GLY A 554 13.19 16.69 -23.62
CA GLY A 554 12.23 15.73 -24.18
C GLY A 554 11.26 15.17 -23.15
N GLU A 555 11.58 15.25 -21.87
CA GLU A 555 10.76 14.77 -20.75
C GLU A 555 10.12 15.94 -19.99
N ASP A 556 8.91 15.75 -19.50
CA ASP A 556 8.21 16.68 -18.60
C ASP A 556 7.98 15.97 -17.25
N ASN A 557 8.13 16.69 -16.14
CA ASN A 557 7.94 16.18 -14.76
C ASN A 557 8.81 14.97 -14.39
N GLU A 558 9.99 14.86 -14.98
CA GLU A 558 10.98 13.85 -14.66
C GLU A 558 11.60 14.03 -13.26
N ILE A 559 12.20 12.96 -12.77
CA ILE A 559 12.85 12.88 -11.46
C ILE A 559 14.27 12.37 -11.62
N TYR A 560 15.25 13.07 -11.03
CA TYR A 560 16.64 12.64 -11.04
C TYR A 560 17.07 11.99 -9.73
N HIS A 561 17.98 11.03 -9.86
CA HIS A 561 18.61 10.27 -8.79
C HIS A 561 20.14 10.33 -8.94
N ILE A 562 20.84 10.48 -7.82
CA ILE A 562 22.30 10.57 -7.77
C ILE A 562 22.86 9.31 -7.13
N TYR A 563 23.74 8.63 -7.85
CA TYR A 563 24.46 7.46 -7.39
C TYR A 563 25.96 7.77 -7.21
N ARG A 564 26.59 7.09 -6.26
CA ARG A 564 28.04 7.16 -6.00
C ARG A 564 28.65 5.77 -6.02
N HIS A 565 29.86 5.65 -6.56
CA HIS A 565 30.64 4.42 -6.53
C HIS A 565 32.08 4.72 -6.09
N ALA A 566 32.52 4.15 -4.96
CA ALA A 566 33.84 4.42 -4.35
C ALA A 566 35.00 3.56 -4.89
N GLY A 567 34.72 2.67 -5.85
CA GLY A 567 35.73 1.89 -6.57
C GLY A 567 35.70 2.18 -8.07
N GLU A 568 36.16 1.23 -8.90
CA GLU A 568 36.08 1.30 -10.35
C GLU A 568 34.83 0.57 -10.88
N PRO A 569 33.73 1.28 -11.22
CA PRO A 569 32.50 0.66 -11.71
C PRO A 569 32.60 0.19 -13.16
N PHE A 570 33.61 0.68 -13.89
CA PHE A 570 33.84 0.32 -15.28
C PHE A 570 34.95 -0.74 -15.34
N ALA A 571 34.72 -1.85 -16.05
CA ALA A 571 35.75 -2.88 -16.26
C ALA A 571 36.99 -2.29 -16.97
N GLU A 572 38.12 -3.02 -17.00
CA GLU A 572 39.43 -2.53 -17.51
C GLU A 572 39.40 -1.82 -18.89
N ASP A 573 38.39 -2.07 -19.74
CA ASP A 573 38.14 -1.39 -21.03
C ASP A 573 36.68 -0.91 -21.21
N GLY A 574 35.87 -0.89 -20.15
CA GLY A 574 34.46 -0.53 -20.18
C GLY A 574 34.24 0.98 -20.09
N VAL A 575 33.21 1.49 -20.76
CA VAL A 575 32.70 2.87 -20.57
C VAL A 575 31.26 2.88 -20.05
N THR A 576 30.68 1.71 -19.81
CA THR A 576 29.29 1.56 -19.38
C THR A 576 29.17 0.67 -18.14
N SER A 577 28.25 1.00 -17.25
CA SER A 577 27.84 0.21 -16.08
C SER A 577 26.31 0.27 -15.94
N ASP A 578 25.71 -0.52 -15.06
CA ASP A 578 24.26 -0.53 -14.81
C ASP A 578 23.97 -0.57 -13.30
N ILE A 579 23.16 0.38 -12.82
CA ILE A 579 22.85 0.51 -11.38
C ILE A 579 22.04 -0.66 -10.80
N LEU A 580 21.37 -1.47 -11.63
CA LEU A 580 20.57 -2.61 -11.20
C LEU A 580 21.36 -3.93 -11.21
N VAL A 581 22.39 -4.01 -12.06
CA VAL A 581 23.14 -5.26 -12.30
C VAL A 581 24.52 -5.23 -11.66
N ASP A 582 25.21 -4.09 -11.71
CA ASP A 582 26.58 -3.96 -11.21
C ASP A 582 26.61 -3.57 -9.74
N ALA A 583 27.42 -4.30 -8.97
CA ALA A 583 27.56 -4.06 -7.54
C ALA A 583 28.48 -2.87 -7.25
N GLY A 584 28.10 -2.03 -6.27
CA GLY A 584 28.94 -0.95 -5.75
C GLY A 584 28.37 0.46 -5.94
N TRP A 585 27.32 0.61 -6.77
CA TRP A 585 26.57 1.86 -6.85
C TRP A 585 25.69 2.04 -5.61
N GLU A 586 25.87 3.16 -4.93
CA GLU A 586 25.10 3.57 -3.77
C GLU A 586 24.22 4.77 -4.14
N LEU A 587 22.91 4.67 -3.88
CA LEU A 587 21.99 5.80 -4.04
C LEU A 587 22.23 6.81 -2.91
N ILE A 588 22.74 7.99 -3.26
CA ILE A 588 23.07 9.05 -2.29
C ILE A 588 21.92 10.04 -2.14
N GLN A 589 21.26 10.37 -3.25
CA GLN A 589 20.14 11.32 -3.26
C GLN A 589 19.09 10.85 -4.26
N SER A 590 17.82 10.82 -3.83
CA SER A 590 16.68 10.47 -4.68
C SER A 590 15.72 11.64 -4.82
N ASP A 591 14.78 11.49 -5.75
CA ASP A 591 13.57 12.29 -5.84
C ASP A 591 13.85 13.79 -6.05
N ILE A 592 14.83 14.12 -6.91
CA ILE A 592 15.11 15.49 -7.31
C ILE A 592 14.10 15.86 -8.41
N PRO A 593 13.03 16.62 -8.11
CA PRO A 593 11.92 16.80 -9.03
C PRO A 593 12.21 17.92 -10.03
N THR A 594 11.67 17.79 -11.23
CA THR A 594 11.61 18.90 -12.19
C THR A 594 10.23 19.55 -12.25
N SER A 595 10.16 20.66 -12.97
CA SER A 595 8.91 21.31 -13.34
C SER A 595 9.17 22.15 -14.58
N ASN A 596 8.14 22.65 -15.26
CA ASN A 596 8.32 23.50 -16.44
C ASN A 596 9.08 24.83 -16.16
N ALA A 597 9.40 25.13 -14.90
CA ALA A 597 10.21 26.27 -14.48
C ALA A 597 11.67 25.89 -14.11
N THR A 598 12.07 24.61 -14.14
CA THR A 598 13.46 24.22 -13.92
C THR A 598 14.36 24.73 -15.03
N SER A 599 15.58 25.10 -14.66
CA SER A 599 16.60 25.54 -15.63
C SER A 599 17.11 24.36 -16.44
N SER A 600 17.60 24.63 -17.66
CA SER A 600 18.23 23.64 -18.54
C SER A 600 19.48 22.97 -17.96
N VAL A 601 20.00 23.47 -16.83
CA VAL A 601 21.08 22.88 -16.07
C VAL A 601 20.63 22.79 -14.62
N MET A 602 20.77 21.62 -14.02
CA MET A 602 20.50 21.35 -12.63
C MET A 602 21.81 21.20 -11.86
N ALA A 603 21.75 21.46 -10.55
CA ALA A 603 22.89 21.27 -9.67
C ALA A 603 22.41 20.78 -8.30
N THR A 604 23.16 19.86 -7.70
CA THR A 604 22.97 19.43 -6.31
C THR A 604 24.32 19.34 -5.61
N THR A 605 24.29 19.26 -4.27
CA THR A 605 25.50 19.06 -3.46
C THR A 605 25.38 17.82 -2.61
N VAL A 606 26.47 17.06 -2.53
CA VAL A 606 26.60 15.84 -1.74
C VAL A 606 27.63 16.08 -0.63
N PRO A 607 27.26 15.93 0.66
CA PRO A 607 28.21 16.08 1.75
C PRO A 607 29.16 14.88 1.86
N ILE A 608 30.43 15.16 2.14
CA ILE A 608 31.51 14.19 2.35
C ILE A 608 31.93 14.21 3.83
N GLY A 609 32.32 13.06 4.37
CA GLY A 609 32.84 12.96 5.74
C GLY A 609 34.26 13.50 5.87
N ASP A 610 34.69 13.80 7.11
CA ASP A 610 36.03 14.31 7.38
C ASP A 610 37.12 13.22 7.21
N ASN A 611 38.33 13.63 6.82
CA ASN A 611 39.51 12.76 6.62
C ASN A 611 39.33 11.65 5.57
N ILE A 612 38.59 11.96 4.51
CA ILE A 612 38.45 11.13 3.32
C ILE A 612 39.39 11.67 2.23
N SER A 613 40.13 10.76 1.60
CA SER A 613 40.89 10.98 0.35
C SER A 613 40.76 9.69 -0.49
N GLN A 614 39.93 9.73 -1.53
CA GLN A 614 39.68 8.61 -2.43
C GLN A 614 39.06 9.08 -3.76
N ASN A 615 39.25 8.32 -4.83
CA ASN A 615 38.50 8.54 -6.07
C ASN A 615 37.09 7.94 -5.96
N ALA A 616 36.08 8.71 -6.37
CA ALA A 616 34.70 8.24 -6.46
C ALA A 616 34.05 8.69 -7.76
N TRP A 617 33.15 7.86 -8.27
CA TRP A 617 32.32 8.15 -9.42
C TRP A 617 30.95 8.62 -8.98
N TYR A 618 30.46 9.69 -9.59
CA TYR A 618 29.10 10.19 -9.41
C TYR A 618 28.32 10.03 -10.70
N ALA A 619 27.14 9.42 -10.62
CA ALA A 619 26.26 9.19 -11.75
C ALA A 619 24.88 9.82 -11.52
N VAL A 620 24.27 10.30 -12.60
CA VAL A 620 22.93 10.85 -12.60
C VAL A 620 22.01 9.96 -13.44
N VAL A 621 20.93 9.50 -12.84
CA VAL A 621 19.91 8.66 -13.46
C VAL A 621 18.58 9.39 -13.42
N VAL A 622 17.77 9.26 -14.48
CA VAL A 622 16.47 9.92 -14.60
C VAL A 622 15.35 8.88 -14.67
N ALA A 623 14.20 9.25 -14.11
CA ALA A 623 12.92 8.59 -14.24
C ALA A 623 11.92 9.57 -14.85
N ASP A 624 11.13 9.16 -15.86
CA ASP A 624 10.05 10.00 -16.39
C ASP A 624 8.87 10.13 -15.40
N GLU A 625 7.81 10.85 -15.81
CA GLU A 625 6.59 11.02 -15.02
C GLU A 625 5.84 9.70 -14.75
N TRP A 626 6.16 8.64 -15.48
CA TRP A 626 5.56 7.29 -15.39
C TRP A 626 6.46 6.28 -14.67
N ASN A 627 7.56 6.73 -14.08
CA ASN A 627 8.61 5.95 -13.42
C ASN A 627 9.37 4.97 -14.32
N ASN A 628 9.41 5.20 -15.63
CA ASN A 628 10.34 4.48 -16.49
C ASN A 628 11.76 5.01 -16.25
N VAL A 629 12.68 4.12 -15.88
CA VAL A 629 14.07 4.46 -15.54
C VAL A 629 15.02 3.90 -16.59
N ASN A 630 16.03 4.68 -16.97
CA ASN A 630 17.18 4.18 -17.70
C ASN A 630 18.35 3.88 -16.73
N PRO A 631 18.63 2.60 -16.40
CA PRO A 631 19.64 2.26 -15.40
C PRO A 631 21.09 2.32 -15.93
N THR A 632 21.27 2.65 -17.20
CA THR A 632 22.57 2.66 -17.86
C THR A 632 23.41 3.83 -17.34
N ILE A 633 24.66 3.55 -16.98
CA ILE A 633 25.68 4.54 -16.62
C ILE A 633 26.74 4.56 -17.70
N ILE A 634 27.16 5.75 -18.13
CA ILE A 634 28.15 6.03 -19.18
C ILE A 634 29.21 6.97 -18.60
N ALA A 635 30.46 6.51 -18.62
CA ALA A 635 31.60 7.25 -18.11
C ALA A 635 32.01 8.42 -19.02
N GLY A 636 32.48 9.51 -18.41
CA GLY A 636 33.22 10.57 -19.08
C GLY A 636 32.38 11.75 -19.55
N LEU A 637 33.06 12.76 -20.09
CA LEU A 637 32.43 13.99 -20.57
C LEU A 637 31.47 13.67 -21.73
N GLY A 638 30.19 13.99 -21.54
CA GLY A 638 29.12 13.63 -22.48
C GLY A 638 28.29 12.41 -22.06
N GLY A 639 28.76 11.63 -21.09
CA GLY A 639 27.99 10.59 -20.40
C GLY A 639 27.23 11.13 -19.18
N ASN A 640 26.69 10.20 -18.39
CA ASN A 640 25.94 10.51 -17.17
C ASN A 640 26.74 10.21 -15.88
N ALA A 641 28.04 9.93 -15.97
CA ALA A 641 28.92 9.77 -14.82
C ALA A 641 30.32 10.38 -15.00
N LEU A 642 30.81 11.02 -13.94
CA LEU A 642 32.17 11.57 -13.86
C LEU A 642 32.86 11.15 -12.57
N GLN A 643 34.18 10.98 -12.64
CA GLN A 643 35.03 10.71 -11.48
C GLN A 643 35.48 12.03 -10.83
N VAL A 644 35.57 12.03 -9.51
CA VAL A 644 36.13 13.12 -8.72
C VAL A 644 37.01 12.53 -7.61
N ASN A 645 38.08 13.22 -7.25
CA ASN A 645 38.83 12.92 -6.04
C ASN A 645 38.10 13.57 -4.85
N GLU A 646 37.57 12.73 -3.96
CA GLU A 646 36.95 13.14 -2.71
C GLU A 646 38.04 13.40 -1.67
N ASP A 647 38.57 14.62 -1.65
CA ASP A 647 39.61 15.01 -0.69
C ASP A 647 39.14 16.05 0.32
N THR A 648 39.20 15.69 1.60
CA THR A 648 38.86 16.56 2.75
C THR A 648 40.04 16.76 3.70
N ILE A 649 41.23 16.28 3.32
CA ILE A 649 42.45 16.38 4.12
C ILE A 649 43.17 17.67 3.71
N PRO A 650 43.52 18.56 4.65
CA PRO A 650 44.29 19.75 4.32
C PRO A 650 45.79 19.45 4.16
N PRO A 651 46.54 20.31 3.45
CA PRO A 651 47.94 20.10 3.15
C PRO A 651 48.86 20.17 4.37
N ILE A 652 49.97 19.43 4.33
CA ILE A 652 51.01 19.38 5.35
C ILE A 652 52.27 20.12 4.87
N ILE A 653 52.88 20.93 5.76
CA ILE A 653 54.09 21.69 5.42
C ILE A 653 55.29 21.36 6.31
N GLY A 654 56.47 21.45 5.70
CA GLY A 654 57.77 21.58 6.34
C GLY A 654 58.30 22.99 6.18
N LEU A 655 59.02 23.51 7.17
CA LEU A 655 59.54 24.87 7.19
C LEU A 655 61.04 24.87 7.51
N THR A 656 61.83 25.75 6.92
CA THR A 656 63.23 26.00 7.33
C THR A 656 63.59 27.46 7.08
N ILE A 657 64.50 28.03 7.88
CA ILE A 657 65.11 29.34 7.59
C ILE A 657 66.61 29.11 7.41
N ASP A 658 67.16 29.52 6.27
CA ASP A 658 68.56 29.29 5.88
C ASP A 658 69.02 27.82 6.05
N ASP A 659 68.17 26.88 5.61
CA ASP A 659 68.35 25.43 5.75
C ASP A 659 68.44 24.94 7.21
N GLN A 660 67.95 25.72 8.17
CA GLN A 660 67.93 25.38 9.59
C GLN A 660 66.50 25.34 10.15
N GLU A 661 66.20 24.25 10.86
CA GLU A 661 64.91 24.02 11.54
C GLU A 661 64.71 24.92 12.77
N SER A 662 65.80 25.33 13.43
CA SER A 662 65.78 26.25 14.56
C SER A 662 67.17 26.86 14.76
N SER A 663 67.24 28.19 14.86
CA SER A 663 68.47 28.95 15.05
C SER A 663 68.20 30.39 15.51
N THR A 664 69.27 31.07 15.91
CA THR A 664 69.27 32.54 16.09
C THR A 664 69.73 33.18 14.78
N LEU A 665 68.91 34.08 14.24
CA LEU A 665 69.13 34.83 13.02
C LEU A 665 69.86 36.14 13.34
N LEU A 666 70.99 36.37 12.68
CA LEU A 666 71.84 37.55 12.86
C LEU A 666 71.37 38.71 11.97
N ASP A 667 72.08 39.85 11.98
CA ASP A 667 71.87 40.92 11.00
C ASP A 667 72.19 40.41 9.57
N GLY A 668 71.23 40.52 8.64
CA GLY A 668 71.39 40.00 7.28
C GLY A 668 70.09 39.72 6.53
N GLU A 669 70.25 39.15 5.33
CA GLU A 669 69.15 38.59 4.53
C GLU A 669 68.97 37.12 4.88
N HIS A 670 67.72 36.74 5.16
CA HIS A 670 67.32 35.37 5.51
C HIS A 670 66.26 34.88 4.56
N ARG A 671 66.25 33.57 4.30
CA ARG A 671 65.27 32.92 3.43
C ARG A 671 64.46 31.89 4.20
N LEU A 672 63.15 32.10 4.27
CA LEU A 672 62.19 31.07 4.68
C LEU A 672 61.92 30.16 3.48
N VAL A 673 62.02 28.85 3.66
CA VAL A 673 61.65 27.82 2.67
C VAL A 673 60.49 27.01 3.23
N ILE A 674 59.48 26.77 2.39
CA ILE A 674 58.25 26.05 2.72
C ILE A 674 58.14 24.87 1.74
N THR A 675 58.11 23.65 2.25
CA THR A 675 57.90 22.43 1.45
C THR A 675 56.50 21.89 1.71
N THR A 676 55.73 21.54 0.68
CA THR A 676 54.39 20.94 0.82
C THR A 676 54.42 19.44 0.46
N ASP A 677 53.47 18.67 0.97
CA ASP A 677 53.27 17.26 0.62
C ASP A 677 52.37 17.06 -0.61
N GLU A 678 51.63 18.08 -1.01
CA GLU A 678 50.73 18.06 -2.17
C GLU A 678 50.64 19.41 -2.92
N GLU A 679 49.92 19.40 -4.03
CA GLU A 679 49.67 20.57 -4.88
C GLU A 679 48.71 21.57 -4.21
N LEU A 680 49.03 22.86 -4.28
CA LEU A 680 48.22 23.92 -3.67
C LEU A 680 47.32 24.62 -4.68
N ALA A 681 46.13 25.08 -4.27
CA ALA A 681 45.27 25.93 -5.12
C ALA A 681 45.84 27.33 -5.35
N GLY A 682 46.83 27.74 -4.57
CA GLY A 682 47.51 29.02 -4.71
C GLY A 682 48.71 29.16 -3.79
N ASP A 683 49.44 30.26 -3.96
CA ASP A 683 50.66 30.53 -3.20
C ASP A 683 50.38 30.60 -1.68
N PRO A 684 51.22 29.99 -0.82
CA PRO A 684 51.14 30.11 0.63
C PRO A 684 51.12 31.58 1.08
N ILE A 685 50.18 31.93 1.94
CA ILE A 685 50.06 33.27 2.50
C ILE A 685 50.80 33.31 3.83
N LEU A 686 51.85 34.13 3.94
CA LEU A 686 52.71 34.23 5.11
C LEU A 686 52.57 35.57 5.85
N ASN A 687 52.78 35.52 7.15
CA ASN A 687 52.88 36.68 8.03
C ASN A 687 53.99 36.44 9.06
N ILE A 688 55.05 37.24 8.97
CA ILE A 688 56.24 37.09 9.81
C ILE A 688 56.36 38.29 10.73
N SER A 689 56.38 38.04 12.03
CA SER A 689 56.51 39.06 13.08
C SER A 689 57.49 38.61 14.16
N SER A 690 57.92 39.52 15.02
CA SER A 690 58.75 39.21 16.18
C SER A 690 58.18 39.80 17.47
N THR A 691 58.49 39.18 18.61
CA THR A 691 58.05 39.62 19.94
C THR A 691 58.55 41.03 20.31
N ASN A 692 59.59 41.52 19.64
CA ASN A 692 60.09 42.91 19.75
C ASN A 692 59.17 43.95 19.08
N GLY A 693 58.05 43.53 18.48
CA GLY A 693 57.07 44.40 17.82
C GLY A 693 57.42 44.76 16.37
N LYS A 694 58.44 44.13 15.78
CA LYS A 694 58.78 44.25 14.35
C LYS A 694 57.95 43.28 13.51
N TYR A 695 57.64 43.73 12.30
CA TYR A 695 56.98 42.95 11.27
C TYR A 695 57.91 42.86 10.06
N TYR A 696 58.19 41.64 9.63
CA TYR A 696 59.03 41.35 8.46
C TYR A 696 58.18 41.20 7.19
N THR A 697 56.87 41.08 7.35
CA THR A 697 55.88 41.21 6.28
C THR A 697 54.95 42.40 6.52
N ILE A 698 54.42 42.99 5.45
CA ILE A 698 53.38 44.03 5.55
C ILE A 698 52.02 43.34 5.52
N GLY A 699 51.60 42.79 6.66
CA GLY A 699 50.41 41.96 6.75
C GLY A 699 50.63 40.59 6.10
N ASP A 700 49.60 40.11 5.42
CA ASP A 700 49.57 38.79 4.78
C ASP A 700 50.13 38.90 3.34
N VAL A 701 51.21 38.20 3.06
CA VAL A 701 51.98 38.29 1.80
C VAL A 701 52.11 36.89 1.17
N PRO A 702 51.92 36.72 -0.15
CA PRO A 702 52.14 35.43 -0.79
C PRO A 702 53.64 35.07 -0.88
N ALA A 703 53.97 33.80 -0.69
CA ALA A 703 55.31 33.25 -0.90
C ALA A 703 55.60 33.10 -2.40
N SER A 704 56.87 33.12 -2.80
CA SER A 704 57.28 32.88 -4.19
C SER A 704 57.60 31.40 -4.41
N MET A 705 57.16 30.82 -5.51
CA MET A 705 57.48 29.42 -5.82
C MET A 705 58.98 29.28 -6.16
N LEU A 706 59.64 28.31 -5.51
CA LEU A 706 61.03 27.92 -5.75
C LEU A 706 61.13 26.78 -6.77
N SER A 707 60.25 25.77 -6.64
CA SER A 707 60.19 24.57 -7.48
C SER A 707 58.77 24.02 -7.49
N ASP A 708 58.29 23.55 -8.65
CA ASP A 708 56.94 23.02 -8.84
C ASP A 708 56.82 21.50 -8.58
N ASN A 709 57.94 20.77 -8.63
CA ASN A 709 58.03 19.33 -8.34
C ASN A 709 57.05 18.43 -9.11
N ILE A 710 56.49 18.89 -10.24
CA ILE A 710 55.42 18.23 -11.02
C ILE A 710 55.77 16.78 -11.44
N ALA A 711 57.05 16.44 -11.51
CA ALA A 711 57.53 15.11 -11.89
C ALA A 711 57.37 14.05 -10.79
N ASP A 712 57.13 14.43 -9.53
CA ASP A 712 56.94 13.52 -8.40
C ASP A 712 55.62 13.81 -7.68
N PRO A 713 54.56 13.00 -7.92
CA PRO A 713 53.24 13.19 -7.31
C PRO A 713 53.21 13.03 -5.78
N SER A 714 54.32 12.59 -5.15
CA SER A 714 54.39 12.38 -3.71
C SER A 714 54.93 13.58 -2.92
N ILE A 715 55.31 14.65 -3.62
CA ILE A 715 55.88 15.87 -3.04
C ILE A 715 55.26 17.07 -3.75
N GLY A 716 54.73 18.01 -2.99
CA GLY A 716 54.16 19.23 -3.55
C GLY A 716 55.21 20.32 -3.87
N PRO A 717 54.77 21.48 -4.39
CA PRO A 717 55.65 22.59 -4.70
C PRO A 717 56.39 23.14 -3.47
N THR A 718 57.62 23.60 -3.70
CA THR A 718 58.42 24.28 -2.68
C THR A 718 58.36 25.79 -2.90
N TYR A 719 58.12 26.55 -1.84
CA TYR A 719 58.04 28.01 -1.86
C TYR A 719 59.14 28.64 -1.01
N TYR A 720 59.44 29.91 -1.25
CA TYR A 720 60.37 30.69 -0.46
C TYR A 720 59.91 32.13 -0.24
N TYR A 721 60.41 32.74 0.83
CA TYR A 721 60.25 34.16 1.10
C TYR A 721 61.54 34.74 1.69
N ASP A 722 62.05 35.79 1.06
CA ASP A 722 63.25 36.50 1.50
C ASP A 722 62.85 37.69 2.39
N PHE A 723 63.44 37.77 3.58
CA PHE A 723 63.25 38.88 4.51
C PHE A 723 64.59 39.31 5.11
N SER A 724 64.71 40.59 5.45
CA SER A 724 65.94 41.15 6.02
C SER A 724 65.74 41.49 7.49
N VAL A 725 66.65 41.03 8.34
CA VAL A 725 66.80 41.46 9.73
C VAL A 725 67.80 42.62 9.74
N SER A 726 67.39 43.79 10.23
CA SER A 726 68.25 44.95 10.35
C SER A 726 68.98 44.96 11.69
N ASN A 727 70.22 45.44 11.70
CA ASN A 727 71.00 45.71 12.92
C ASN A 727 70.35 46.58 14.03
N THR A 728 69.14 47.11 13.83
CA THR A 728 68.37 47.86 14.85
C THR A 728 67.13 47.10 15.35
N ASP A 729 66.89 45.88 14.88
CA ASP A 729 65.71 45.11 15.25
C ASP A 729 65.81 44.54 16.68
N GLY A 730 67.02 44.37 17.20
CA GLY A 730 67.29 43.87 18.55
C GLY A 730 66.96 42.39 18.67
N HIS A 731 66.93 41.90 19.91
CA HIS A 731 66.57 40.51 20.18
C HIS A 731 65.05 40.27 20.28
N GLY A 732 64.59 39.13 19.74
CA GLY A 732 63.20 38.66 19.89
C GLY A 732 62.95 37.26 19.31
N ASP A 733 61.83 36.65 19.70
CA ASP A 733 61.37 35.37 19.13
C ASP A 733 60.57 35.67 17.84
N LEU A 734 60.88 34.97 16.76
CA LEU A 734 60.20 35.09 15.48
C LEU A 734 58.92 34.27 15.49
N SER A 735 57.79 34.84 15.06
CA SER A 735 56.52 34.17 14.85
C SER A 735 56.21 34.14 13.35
N VAL A 736 56.14 32.95 12.78
CA VAL A 736 55.83 32.70 11.37
C VAL A 736 54.43 32.08 11.30
N LYS A 737 53.47 32.84 10.77
CA LYS A 737 52.11 32.38 10.49
C LYS A 737 51.97 32.11 8.99
N ILE A 738 51.42 30.95 8.62
CA ILE A 738 51.24 30.54 7.22
C ILE A 738 49.83 29.98 7.05
N LEU A 739 49.13 30.47 6.04
CA LEU A 739 47.84 29.96 5.57
C LEU A 739 48.03 29.32 4.19
N ILE A 740 47.61 28.07 4.05
CA ILE A 740 47.73 27.29 2.81
C ILE A 740 46.40 26.65 2.44
N SER A 741 46.23 26.30 1.17
CA SER A 741 45.08 25.53 0.69
C SER A 741 45.50 24.62 -0.45
N ASP A 742 45.06 23.36 -0.41
CA ASP A 742 45.31 22.38 -1.48
C ASP A 742 44.51 22.71 -2.76
N ALA A 743 44.69 21.91 -3.81
CA ALA A 743 43.95 22.01 -5.07
C ALA A 743 42.42 21.85 -4.96
N ASN A 744 41.93 21.19 -3.90
CA ASN A 744 40.52 20.99 -3.60
C ASN A 744 39.95 22.06 -2.64
N TYR A 745 40.75 23.07 -2.29
CA TYR A 745 40.42 24.14 -1.35
C TYR A 745 40.24 23.68 0.12
N ASN A 746 40.91 22.62 0.58
CA ASN A 746 41.08 22.34 2.00
C ASN A 746 42.16 23.29 2.56
N SER A 747 41.81 24.10 3.57
CA SER A 747 42.71 25.11 4.13
C SER A 747 43.26 24.73 5.50
N ALA A 748 44.54 25.03 5.75
CA ALA A 748 45.18 24.91 7.07
C ALA A 748 45.98 26.15 7.45
N GLU A 749 46.02 26.46 8.74
CA GLU A 749 46.82 27.55 9.32
C GLU A 749 47.91 26.97 10.25
N TYR A 750 49.15 27.35 9.99
CA TYR A 750 50.34 26.98 10.76
C TYR A 750 50.91 28.19 11.47
N ASN A 751 51.27 28.05 12.75
CA ASN A 751 51.83 29.12 13.57
C ASN A 751 53.08 28.61 14.31
N GLU A 752 54.27 28.99 13.83
CA GLU A 752 55.55 28.52 14.35
C GLU A 752 56.36 29.63 15.03
N SER A 753 57.05 29.31 16.13
CA SER A 753 57.84 30.28 16.90
C SER A 753 59.25 29.81 17.32
N ARG A 754 59.83 28.91 16.52
CA ARG A 754 61.07 28.19 16.84
C ARG A 754 62.39 28.88 16.44
N TRP A 755 62.32 30.05 15.81
CA TRP A 755 63.51 30.86 15.46
C TRP A 755 63.58 32.10 16.34
N LYS A 756 64.80 32.56 16.59
CA LYS A 756 65.08 33.79 17.34
C LYS A 756 65.85 34.75 16.47
N ILE A 757 65.80 36.03 16.81
CA ILE A 757 66.55 37.09 16.15
C ILE A 757 67.47 37.71 17.19
N ASP A 758 68.71 37.98 16.79
CA ASP A 758 69.65 38.82 17.51
C ASP A 758 70.47 39.65 16.50
N SER A 759 70.02 40.89 16.28
CA SER A 759 70.60 41.75 15.25
C SER A 759 71.66 42.73 15.79
N VAL A 760 71.86 42.84 17.10
CA VAL A 760 72.68 43.90 17.69
C VAL A 760 74.01 43.34 18.12
N ALA A 761 75.09 43.74 17.44
CA ALA A 761 76.43 43.28 17.82
C ALA A 761 76.93 43.95 19.11
N PRO A 762 77.75 43.26 19.92
CA PRO A 762 78.23 43.75 21.20
C PRO A 762 79.07 45.03 21.04
N SER A 763 79.15 45.85 22.08
CA SER A 763 79.95 47.09 22.10
C SER A 763 81.19 46.95 23.00
N ILE A 764 82.32 47.55 22.60
CA ILE A 764 83.61 47.45 23.32
C ILE A 764 84.16 48.84 23.59
N ASN A 765 84.46 49.13 24.85
CA ASN A 765 85.10 50.37 25.29
C ASN A 765 86.39 50.06 26.06
N ILE A 766 87.53 50.57 25.58
CA ILE A 766 88.83 50.42 26.26
C ILE A 766 89.18 51.77 26.92
N TYR A 767 89.30 51.79 28.24
CA TYR A 767 89.58 53.01 29.01
C TYR A 767 91.07 53.27 29.22
N THR A 768 91.85 52.20 29.46
CA THR A 768 93.31 52.27 29.58
C THR A 768 93.92 51.00 28.99
N PRO A 769 95.11 51.05 28.35
CA PRO A 769 95.89 52.25 28.04
C PRO A 769 95.20 53.15 26.99
N GLY A 770 95.49 54.45 27.00
CA GLY A 770 95.09 55.39 25.92
C GLY A 770 96.02 55.31 24.71
N GLN A 771 95.85 56.21 23.73
CA GLN A 771 96.71 56.23 22.53
C GLN A 771 98.18 56.54 22.87
N SER A 772 99.13 56.18 22.01
CA SER A 772 100.59 56.26 22.27
C SER A 772 101.09 57.69 22.53
N THR A 773 100.32 58.72 22.15
CA THR A 773 100.57 60.13 22.49
C THR A 773 100.24 60.47 23.95
N GLU A 774 99.31 59.74 24.57
CA GLU A 774 98.73 60.03 25.88
C GLU A 774 99.20 59.05 26.97
N SER A 775 99.37 57.77 26.62
CA SER A 775 99.77 56.72 27.55
C SER A 775 101.17 56.20 27.26
N LYS A 776 102.13 56.72 28.03
CA LYS A 776 103.54 56.32 28.00
C LYS A 776 103.89 55.60 29.29
N TYR A 777 104.44 54.40 29.16
CA TYR A 777 104.83 53.57 30.29
C TYR A 777 106.34 53.49 30.39
N MET A 778 106.85 53.69 31.61
CA MET A 778 108.27 53.54 31.86
C MET A 778 108.62 52.04 31.88
N TYR A 779 109.74 51.67 31.27
CA TYR A 779 110.20 50.29 31.27
C TYR A 779 110.35 49.75 32.71
N GLY A 780 109.62 48.68 33.03
CA GLY A 780 109.50 48.10 34.38
C GLY A 780 108.27 48.51 35.21
N SER A 781 107.37 49.36 34.69
CA SER A 781 106.08 49.70 35.31
C SER A 781 104.96 48.72 34.96
N GLU A 782 103.94 48.62 35.80
CA GLU A 782 102.73 47.85 35.49
C GLU A 782 101.82 48.62 34.51
N ILE A 783 101.29 47.91 33.50
CA ILE A 783 100.31 48.40 32.53
C ILE A 783 99.01 47.67 32.80
N ASN A 784 97.97 48.40 33.18
CA ASN A 784 96.65 47.83 33.35
C ASN A 784 95.78 48.16 32.15
N VAL A 785 95.28 47.11 31.49
CA VAL A 785 94.29 47.20 30.42
C VAL A 785 92.91 47.10 31.06
N HIS A 786 92.19 48.21 31.12
CA HIS A 786 90.83 48.28 31.64
C HIS A 786 89.84 48.68 30.56
N GLY A 787 88.69 48.04 30.54
CA GLY A 787 87.59 48.40 29.67
C GLY A 787 86.28 47.71 30.04
N SER A 788 85.25 47.99 29.27
CA SER A 788 83.93 47.38 29.41
C SER A 788 83.41 46.92 28.06
N VAL A 789 82.58 45.89 28.11
CA VAL A 789 81.85 45.34 26.99
C VAL A 789 80.38 45.29 27.36
N SER A 790 79.47 45.60 26.46
CA SER A 790 78.04 45.46 26.72
C SER A 790 77.26 45.05 25.49
N ASP A 791 76.15 44.36 25.71
CA ASP A 791 75.30 43.75 24.69
C ASP A 791 73.87 43.54 25.22
N ASP A 792 72.86 43.52 24.35
CA ASP A 792 71.44 43.42 24.73
C ASP A 792 70.99 41.99 25.04
N VAL A 793 71.66 40.95 24.54
CA VAL A 793 71.41 39.54 24.93
C VAL A 793 72.43 39.00 25.91
N GLY A 794 73.56 39.68 26.06
CA GLY A 794 74.62 39.36 27.01
C GLY A 794 75.83 38.71 26.36
N ILE A 795 76.94 38.64 27.09
CA ILE A 795 78.25 38.25 26.54
C ILE A 795 78.52 36.77 26.74
N ASN A 796 78.88 36.07 25.67
CA ASN A 796 79.28 34.65 25.72
C ASN A 796 80.78 34.50 25.96
N SER A 797 81.63 35.24 25.24
CA SER A 797 83.09 35.13 25.39
C SER A 797 83.85 36.44 25.18
N LEU A 798 84.96 36.60 25.91
CA LEU A 798 85.88 37.74 25.82
C LEU A 798 87.32 37.25 25.65
N GLN A 799 88.04 37.79 24.66
CA GLN A 799 89.41 37.42 24.34
C GLN A 799 90.31 38.64 24.15
N ILE A 800 91.60 38.53 24.48
CA ILE A 800 92.62 39.57 24.35
C ILE A 800 93.82 39.09 23.51
N LYS A 801 94.42 40.01 22.76
CA LYS A 801 95.58 39.76 21.89
C LYS A 801 96.55 40.94 21.93
N PHE A 802 97.85 40.66 21.95
CA PHE A 802 98.90 41.68 21.98
C PHE A 802 99.73 41.66 20.69
N THR A 803 100.06 42.84 20.19
CA THR A 803 100.99 43.05 19.08
C THR A 803 102.17 43.88 19.57
N TYR A 804 103.33 43.22 19.64
CA TYR A 804 104.60 43.77 20.06
C TYR A 804 105.30 44.47 18.89
N ASN A 805 105.99 45.58 19.16
CA ASN A 805 106.73 46.39 18.19
C ASN A 805 105.84 46.79 16.99
N TYR A 806 104.66 47.31 17.30
CA TYR A 806 103.66 47.72 16.33
C TYR A 806 104.26 48.73 15.34
N ARG A 807 104.07 48.49 14.03
CA ARG A 807 104.62 49.29 12.92
C ARG A 807 106.14 49.27 12.75
N GLN A 808 106.86 48.39 13.44
CA GLN A 808 108.29 48.15 13.22
C GLN A 808 108.54 46.87 12.40
N SER A 809 109.74 46.72 11.82
CA SER A 809 110.10 45.57 10.98
C SER A 809 110.17 44.24 11.74
N ASN A 810 110.25 44.27 13.07
CA ASN A 810 110.27 43.13 13.98
C ASN A 810 108.94 42.96 14.76
N GLN A 811 107.81 43.37 14.18
CA GLN A 811 106.48 43.21 14.77
C GLN A 811 106.15 41.72 15.01
N ALA A 812 105.61 41.40 16.19
CA ALA A 812 105.14 40.05 16.54
C ALA A 812 103.76 40.12 17.23
N THR A 813 102.89 39.13 17.00
CA THR A 813 101.52 39.11 17.57
C THR A 813 101.29 37.82 18.35
N SER A 814 100.64 37.92 19.51
CA SER A 814 100.23 36.77 20.33
C SER A 814 98.99 36.06 19.73
N PRO A 815 98.71 34.80 20.08
CA PRO A 815 97.38 34.23 19.86
C PRO A 815 96.32 34.98 20.70
N TRP A 816 95.04 34.79 20.35
CA TRP A 816 93.92 35.22 21.19
C TRP A 816 93.91 34.40 22.48
N MET A 817 93.77 35.09 23.61
CA MET A 817 93.74 34.48 24.94
C MET A 817 92.44 34.83 25.63
N ASN A 818 91.80 33.86 26.29
CA ASN A 818 90.61 34.12 27.09
C ASN A 818 91.01 34.84 28.39
N PHE A 819 90.14 35.73 28.86
CA PHE A 819 90.29 36.29 30.21
C PHE A 819 90.00 35.21 31.26
N ALA A 820 90.72 35.25 32.38
CA ALA A 820 90.38 34.44 33.55
C ALA A 820 89.20 35.07 34.32
N ASP A 821 88.41 34.27 35.02
CA ASP A 821 87.25 34.77 35.79
C ASP A 821 87.61 35.87 36.79
N SER A 822 88.81 35.81 37.39
CA SER A 822 89.30 36.84 38.31
C SER A 822 89.60 38.19 37.66
N GLN A 823 89.64 38.23 36.32
CA GLN A 823 89.91 39.43 35.50
C GLN A 823 88.62 40.06 34.96
N LEU A 824 87.47 39.42 35.18
CA LEU A 824 86.16 39.84 34.70
C LEU A 824 85.26 40.22 35.86
N THR A 825 84.43 41.25 35.66
CA THR A 825 83.35 41.61 36.56
C THR A 825 82.08 41.68 35.75
N TRP A 826 81.21 40.70 35.96
CA TRP A 826 79.95 40.54 35.24
C TRP A 826 78.85 41.41 35.86
N HIS A 827 78.14 42.13 35.01
CA HIS A 827 76.88 42.81 35.25
C HIS A 827 75.88 42.33 34.18
N ASP A 828 74.57 42.46 34.42
CA ASP A 828 73.51 41.81 33.62
C ASP A 828 73.76 41.85 32.10
N GLU A 829 73.97 43.04 31.52
CA GLU A 829 74.19 43.26 30.09
C GLU A 829 75.62 43.74 29.76
N SER A 830 76.53 43.73 30.74
CA SER A 830 77.88 44.25 30.53
C SER A 830 78.96 43.58 31.37
N VAL A 831 80.17 43.53 30.83
CA VAL A 831 81.33 42.92 31.48
C VAL A 831 82.45 43.94 31.52
N ALA A 832 82.89 44.29 32.72
CA ALA A 832 84.12 45.04 32.91
C ALA A 832 85.30 44.07 32.98
N PHE A 833 86.40 44.38 32.28
CA PHE A 833 87.60 43.54 32.27
C PHE A 833 88.81 44.34 32.74
N THR A 834 89.72 43.65 33.43
CA THR A 834 91.00 44.19 33.91
C THR A 834 92.11 43.19 33.66
N TYR A 835 93.10 43.58 32.86
CA TYR A 835 94.26 42.74 32.56
C TYR A 835 95.56 43.49 32.87
N SER A 836 96.32 43.00 33.84
CA SER A 836 97.59 43.60 34.28
C SER A 836 98.78 42.95 33.57
N LEU A 837 99.68 43.79 33.05
CA LEU A 837 100.89 43.42 32.33
C LEU A 837 102.10 44.12 32.94
N SER A 838 103.28 43.54 32.79
CA SER A 838 104.53 44.24 33.09
C SER A 838 105.07 44.90 31.83
N SER A 839 105.40 46.19 31.87
CA SER A 839 106.05 46.87 30.74
C SER A 839 107.45 46.32 30.44
N SER A 840 108.04 45.52 31.36
CA SER A 840 109.29 44.78 31.10
C SER A 840 109.17 43.75 29.99
N ASP A 841 107.96 43.28 29.70
CA ASP A 841 107.70 42.24 28.71
C ASP A 841 107.69 42.82 27.28
N PHE A 842 107.81 44.14 27.17
CA PHE A 842 107.77 44.90 25.94
C PHE A 842 109.11 45.61 25.70
N GLN A 843 109.65 45.54 24.48
CA GLN A 843 110.81 46.33 24.11
C GLN A 843 110.45 47.83 24.04
N PRO A 844 111.40 48.76 24.23
CA PRO A 844 111.12 50.19 24.03
C PRO A 844 110.59 50.46 22.61
N GLY A 845 109.36 50.97 22.50
CA GLY A 845 108.64 51.12 21.23
C GLY A 845 107.12 51.18 21.39
N GLU A 846 106.40 51.30 20.27
CA GLU A 846 104.92 51.26 20.24
C GLU A 846 104.42 49.80 20.23
N HIS A 847 103.35 49.52 20.98
CA HIS A 847 102.71 48.21 21.10
C HIS A 847 101.19 48.36 21.04
N ARG A 848 100.45 47.34 20.59
CA ARG A 848 98.98 47.38 20.45
C ARG A 848 98.31 46.23 21.19
N VAL A 849 97.24 46.54 21.91
CA VAL A 849 96.34 45.54 22.54
C VAL A 849 95.00 45.53 21.82
N GLU A 850 94.45 44.35 21.57
CA GLU A 850 93.16 44.13 20.91
C GLU A 850 92.29 43.19 21.72
N ILE A 851 90.97 43.41 21.66
CA ILE A 851 89.95 42.70 22.42
C ILE A 851 88.88 42.23 21.44
N LYS A 852 88.47 40.96 21.55
CA LYS A 852 87.40 40.33 20.78
C LYS A 852 86.30 39.88 21.74
N VAL A 853 85.06 40.12 21.33
CA VAL A 853 83.84 39.75 22.06
C VAL A 853 82.93 38.94 21.16
N THR A 854 82.30 37.91 21.72
CA THR A 854 81.16 37.22 21.12
C THR A 854 79.99 37.26 22.11
N ASP A 855 78.80 37.66 21.66
CA ASP A 855 77.57 37.66 22.47
C ASP A 855 76.91 36.27 22.52
N LEU A 856 75.75 36.17 23.19
CA LEU A 856 74.96 34.95 23.32
C LEU A 856 74.16 34.60 22.05
N GLY A 857 73.88 35.53 21.15
CA GLY A 857 73.21 35.24 19.88
C GLY A 857 74.14 34.89 18.72
N GLY A 858 75.46 35.09 18.90
CA GLY A 858 76.51 34.74 17.96
C GLY A 858 77.21 35.92 17.28
N ASN A 859 76.87 37.18 17.55
CA ASN A 859 77.57 38.31 16.94
C ASN A 859 78.96 38.51 17.55
N GLU A 860 79.92 38.90 16.71
CA GLU A 860 81.31 39.13 17.13
C GLU A 860 81.77 40.57 16.86
N ARG A 861 82.55 41.15 17.79
CA ARG A 861 83.20 42.47 17.59
C ARG A 861 84.62 42.51 18.11
N GLN A 862 85.46 43.35 17.49
CA GLN A 862 86.85 43.56 17.88
C GLN A 862 87.21 45.06 18.00
N ALA A 863 88.00 45.43 19.00
CA ALA A 863 88.52 46.79 19.19
C ALA A 863 89.95 46.76 19.78
N GLY A 864 90.76 47.78 19.53
CA GLY A 864 92.13 47.81 20.06
C GLY A 864 92.76 49.19 20.15
N VAL A 865 93.79 49.32 20.99
CA VAL A 865 94.48 50.58 21.30
C VAL A 865 96.00 50.39 21.30
N THR A 866 96.75 51.43 20.93
CA THR A 866 98.22 51.42 20.83
C THR A 866 98.83 52.26 21.95
N PHE A 867 99.84 51.75 22.65
CA PHE A 867 100.54 52.41 23.77
C PHE A 867 102.06 52.39 23.57
N LEU A 868 102.80 53.28 24.26
CA LEU A 868 104.25 53.40 24.13
C LEU A 868 104.96 52.94 25.42
N VAL A 869 106.03 52.15 25.27
CA VAL A 869 106.95 51.79 26.37
C VAL A 869 108.33 52.40 26.10
N ASP A 870 108.95 53.08 27.07
CA ASP A 870 110.29 53.67 26.91
C ASP A 870 111.16 53.47 28.17
N SER A 871 112.48 53.32 27.96
CA SER A 871 113.48 53.18 29.02
C SER A 871 114.12 54.54 29.32
N CYS A 872 113.71 55.15 30.42
CA CYS A 872 114.15 56.47 30.83
C CYS A 872 115.12 56.41 32.02
N HIS A 873 116.20 57.17 31.98
CA HIS A 873 117.14 57.33 33.10
C HIS A 873 117.34 58.80 33.45
N HIS A 874 117.48 59.09 34.74
CA HIS A 874 117.76 60.45 35.21
C HIS A 874 119.26 60.73 35.09
N THR A 875 119.61 61.82 34.39
CA THR A 875 120.99 62.30 34.38
C THR A 875 121.36 62.97 35.71
N ILE A 876 122.66 63.10 35.95
CA ILE A 876 123.25 63.70 37.16
C ILE A 876 122.81 65.18 37.35
N ASN A 877 122.23 65.80 36.30
CA ASN A 877 121.64 67.14 36.32
C ASN A 877 120.12 67.15 36.59
N GLY A 878 119.52 66.02 36.94
CA GLY A 878 118.09 65.90 37.29
C GLY A 878 117.13 65.85 36.09
N THR A 879 117.61 65.91 34.85
CA THR A 879 116.79 65.75 33.64
C THR A 879 116.67 64.27 33.27
N THR A 880 115.43 63.82 33.10
CA THR A 880 115.11 62.47 32.60
C THR A 880 115.36 62.42 31.10
N ILE A 881 116.13 61.44 30.67
CA ILE A 881 116.43 61.16 29.27
C ILE A 881 115.91 59.77 28.95
N CYS A 882 115.04 59.68 27.93
CA CYS A 882 114.45 58.44 27.47
C CYS A 882 115.13 57.96 26.19
N ALA A 883 115.52 56.69 26.17
CA ALA A 883 116.37 56.12 25.14
C ALA A 883 115.69 56.08 23.76
N TYR A 884 114.39 55.77 23.71
CA TYR A 884 113.65 55.70 22.45
C TYR A 884 113.33 57.11 21.92
N GLU A 885 112.90 58.04 22.78
CA GLU A 885 112.68 59.44 22.36
C GLU A 885 113.97 60.17 21.92
N GLN A 886 115.14 59.83 22.47
CA GLN A 886 116.41 60.40 22.01
C GLN A 886 116.89 59.82 20.68
N ALA A 887 116.65 58.53 20.41
CA ALA A 887 116.98 57.90 19.14
C ALA A 887 116.16 58.46 17.96
N LEU A 888 115.06 59.15 18.25
CA LEU A 888 114.21 59.83 17.25
C LEU A 888 114.63 61.29 17.00
N LYS A 889 115.64 61.84 17.70
CA LYS A 889 116.16 63.20 17.44
C LYS A 889 117.16 63.18 16.27
N PRO A 890 116.95 63.97 15.20
CA PRO A 890 117.81 63.95 14.00
C PRO A 890 119.20 64.58 14.23
N ASP A 891 120.23 64.02 13.59
CA ASP A 891 121.59 64.58 13.52
C ASP A 891 121.65 65.85 12.63
N PRO A 892 122.50 66.86 12.92
CA PRO A 892 122.48 68.15 12.24
C PRO A 892 123.03 68.10 10.79
N GLU A 893 122.28 68.66 9.84
CA GLU A 893 122.53 68.62 8.39
C GLU A 893 123.61 69.62 7.87
N PRO A 894 124.40 69.27 6.83
CA PRO A 894 125.27 70.19 6.08
C PRO A 894 124.55 70.96 4.94
N ILE A 895 125.00 72.19 4.65
CA ILE A 895 124.41 73.17 3.70
C ILE A 895 124.76 72.82 2.23
N ILE A 896 123.75 72.75 1.33
CA ILE A 896 123.89 72.54 -0.13
C ILE A 896 122.94 73.47 -0.92
N GLU A 897 123.44 74.06 -2.02
CA GLU A 897 122.83 75.05 -2.95
C GLU A 897 121.84 74.45 -3.98
N GLU A 898 120.84 75.24 -4.43
CA GLU A 898 119.75 74.85 -5.36
C GLU A 898 120.14 74.94 -6.86
N VAL A 899 119.61 74.02 -7.70
CA VAL A 899 119.86 73.92 -9.15
C VAL A 899 118.60 74.29 -9.97
N SER A 900 118.78 75.00 -11.10
CA SER A 900 117.74 75.67 -11.91
C SER A 900 117.50 75.03 -13.29
N PHE A 901 116.32 75.25 -13.90
CA PHE A 901 115.80 74.69 -15.17
C PHE A 901 116.64 74.94 -16.44
N GLY A 902 117.83 75.56 -16.34
CA GLY A 902 118.74 75.83 -17.45
C GLY A 902 119.76 74.73 -17.74
N ASP A 903 119.75 73.62 -17.01
CA ASP A 903 120.81 72.61 -17.08
C ASP A 903 120.72 71.65 -18.29
N PRO A 904 121.87 71.24 -18.85
CA PRO A 904 121.99 70.66 -20.20
C PRO A 904 121.09 69.47 -20.54
N PRO A 905 120.71 68.55 -19.61
CA PRO A 905 119.85 67.40 -19.97
C PRO A 905 118.43 67.81 -20.37
N TYR A 906 117.91 68.94 -19.87
CA TYR A 906 116.51 69.32 -20.05
C TYR A 906 116.25 70.13 -21.33
N ILE A 907 117.24 70.85 -21.86
CA ILE A 907 117.10 71.63 -23.12
C ILE A 907 116.93 70.71 -24.35
N PHE A 908 117.59 69.54 -24.37
CA PHE A 908 117.49 68.61 -25.51
C PHE A 908 116.12 67.94 -25.63
N VAL A 909 115.40 67.74 -24.53
CA VAL A 909 114.07 67.12 -24.50
C VAL A 909 112.99 68.09 -25.04
N PHE A 910 113.07 69.37 -24.69
CA PHE A 910 112.16 70.39 -25.24
C PHE A 910 112.47 70.77 -26.70
N GLY A 911 113.74 70.72 -27.12
CA GLY A 911 114.13 70.96 -28.51
C GLY A 911 113.65 69.88 -29.50
N LEU A 912 113.66 68.60 -29.11
CA LEU A 912 113.18 67.49 -29.94
C LEU A 912 111.65 67.46 -30.06
N ALA A 913 110.93 67.82 -28.99
CA ALA A 913 109.46 67.92 -29.01
C ALA A 913 108.96 69.05 -29.92
N GLY A 914 109.66 70.19 -29.96
CA GLY A 914 109.31 71.32 -30.84
C GLY A 914 109.53 71.05 -32.33
N LEU A 915 110.54 70.24 -32.68
CA LEU A 915 110.89 69.92 -34.08
C LEU A 915 109.87 68.95 -34.73
N ASN A 916 109.34 68.01 -33.95
CA ASN A 916 108.27 67.09 -34.39
C ASN A 916 106.92 67.78 -34.61
N VAL A 917 106.57 68.80 -33.82
CA VAL A 917 105.33 69.58 -34.00
C VAL A 917 105.42 70.47 -35.24
N LEU A 918 106.59 71.05 -35.52
CA LEU A 918 106.84 71.87 -36.72
C LEU A 918 106.83 71.02 -38.01
N ALA A 919 107.32 69.77 -37.96
CA ALA A 919 107.24 68.83 -39.07
C ALA A 919 105.78 68.43 -39.40
N PHE A 920 104.93 68.22 -38.39
CA PHE A 920 103.51 67.89 -38.57
C PHE A 920 102.71 69.03 -39.23
N ILE A 921 103.03 70.28 -38.88
CA ILE A 921 102.41 71.48 -39.47
C ILE A 921 102.87 71.67 -40.93
N LEU A 922 104.14 71.37 -41.25
CA LEU A 922 104.68 71.41 -42.62
C LEU A 922 104.07 70.32 -43.53
N THR A 923 103.83 69.11 -43.02
CA THR A 923 103.18 68.03 -43.79
C THR A 923 101.71 68.31 -44.08
N LEU A 924 100.96 68.92 -43.14
CA LEU A 924 99.58 69.33 -43.37
C LEU A 924 99.46 70.51 -44.36
N LEU A 925 100.49 71.35 -44.46
CA LEU A 925 100.56 72.48 -45.39
C LEU A 925 100.98 72.07 -46.81
N VAL A 926 101.73 70.96 -46.96
CA VAL A 926 102.04 70.33 -48.26
C VAL A 926 100.84 69.59 -48.84
N ILE A 927 100.05 68.91 -48.00
CA ILE A 927 98.83 68.17 -48.44
C ILE A 927 97.70 69.12 -48.90
N THR A 928 97.68 70.37 -48.44
CA THR A 928 96.62 71.34 -48.76
C THR A 928 96.93 72.26 -49.95
N ILE A 929 98.17 72.26 -50.48
CA ILE A 929 98.59 73.14 -51.60
C ILE A 929 98.89 72.36 -52.91
N SER A 930 99.04 71.02 -52.88
CA SER A 930 99.12 70.19 -54.10
C SER A 930 97.75 69.69 -54.57
N LEU A 931 96.91 70.62 -54.99
CA LEU A 931 96.08 70.56 -56.21
C LEU A 931 96.37 69.33 -57.12
N SER A 932 95.40 68.49 -57.48
CA SER A 932 94.28 68.70 -58.42
C SER A 932 94.49 68.04 -59.80
N ARG A 933 93.50 67.25 -60.22
CA ARG A 933 93.06 66.93 -61.62
C ARG A 933 94.04 66.25 -62.61
N GLY A 934 93.63 65.05 -63.09
CA GLY A 934 93.58 64.74 -64.53
C GLY A 934 93.90 63.31 -65.04
N ARG A 935 92.90 62.41 -65.03
CA ARG A 935 92.49 61.35 -66.01
C ARG A 935 93.53 60.51 -66.82
N VAL A 936 93.35 59.18 -66.85
CA VAL A 936 92.79 58.31 -67.95
C VAL A 936 93.08 56.80 -67.68
N ARG A 937 92.04 55.93 -67.85
CA ARG A 937 91.87 54.51 -68.34
C ARG A 937 93.05 53.51 -68.22
N GLU A 938 92.89 52.18 -68.12
CA GLU A 938 91.83 51.17 -68.33
C GLU A 938 92.36 49.85 -67.69
N ASP A 939 91.43 48.95 -67.34
CA ASP A 939 91.48 47.48 -67.44
C ASP A 939 92.46 46.57 -66.65
N GLU A 940 91.82 45.52 -66.11
CA GLU A 940 92.21 44.10 -66.07
C GLU A 940 93.26 43.57 -65.07
N ASP A 941 92.74 42.66 -64.23
CA ASP A 941 93.20 41.29 -63.99
C ASP A 941 94.47 40.97 -63.20
N GLU A 942 94.25 39.99 -62.31
CA GLU A 942 95.16 38.94 -61.83
C GLU A 942 96.41 39.42 -61.07
N GLY A 943 96.57 39.03 -59.79
CA GLY A 943 97.00 37.67 -59.45
C GLY A 943 98.50 37.53 -59.75
N ASP A 944 99.34 36.96 -58.93
CA ASP A 944 99.28 36.39 -57.60
C ASP A 944 100.77 36.14 -57.26
N ASP A 945 101.04 35.83 -56.00
CA ASP A 945 102.11 34.95 -55.54
C ASP A 945 103.47 34.91 -56.28
N TRP A 946 104.54 35.18 -55.52
CA TRP A 946 105.65 34.21 -55.48
C TRP A 946 106.49 34.32 -54.18
N MET A 947 106.09 33.51 -53.20
CA MET A 947 106.93 32.53 -52.47
C MET A 947 108.07 33.09 -51.58
N LYS A 948 107.91 33.13 -50.25
CA LYS A 948 108.10 32.05 -49.26
C LYS A 948 109.48 31.35 -49.28
N GLU A 949 110.28 31.65 -48.26
CA GLU A 949 111.46 30.92 -47.77
C GLU A 949 111.84 31.60 -46.42
N PHE A 950 112.06 30.98 -45.25
CA PHE A 950 112.90 29.83 -44.92
C PHE A 950 112.58 29.37 -43.46
N ILE A 951 112.34 28.06 -43.26
CA ILE A 951 112.73 27.18 -42.12
C ILE A 951 112.34 27.59 -40.67
N GLY A 952 111.71 26.78 -39.80
CA GLY A 952 111.50 25.33 -39.73
C GLY A 952 112.31 24.67 -38.61
N THR A 953 111.62 24.01 -37.64
CA THR A 953 112.10 22.93 -36.72
C THR A 953 113.05 23.36 -35.58
N SER A 954 113.13 22.80 -34.36
CA SER A 954 112.64 21.63 -33.58
C SER A 954 113.06 21.92 -32.10
N THR A 955 112.47 21.46 -30.99
CA THR A 955 112.40 20.10 -30.40
C THR A 955 111.63 20.14 -29.05
N GLU A 956 110.74 19.15 -28.84
CA GLU A 956 110.49 18.27 -27.65
C GLU A 956 111.34 18.40 -26.36
N PRO A 957 110.88 17.91 -25.18
CA PRO A 957 110.19 16.61 -24.92
C PRO A 957 108.93 16.70 -24.02
N ASP A 958 108.15 15.68 -23.65
CA ASP A 958 107.74 14.32 -24.07
C ASP A 958 106.94 13.75 -22.88
N MET A 959 105.73 13.20 -23.11
CA MET A 959 104.87 12.24 -22.33
C MET A 959 104.44 12.58 -20.87
N ASP A 960 103.21 12.35 -20.38
CA ASP A 960 102.14 11.34 -20.60
C ASP A 960 100.75 11.96 -20.29
N GLU A 961 99.69 11.75 -21.08
CA GLU A 961 98.60 10.73 -20.93
C GLU A 961 97.42 11.15 -20.00
N LEU A 962 96.26 11.52 -20.59
CA LEU A 962 94.96 10.81 -20.48
C LEU A 962 93.81 11.56 -21.20
N VAL A 963 93.39 10.98 -22.35
CA VAL A 963 92.04 10.79 -22.94
C VAL A 963 90.92 11.76 -22.50
N GLY A 964 90.18 12.51 -23.34
CA GLY A 964 89.90 12.44 -24.77
C GLY A 964 88.40 12.24 -25.03
N VAL A 965 87.65 13.27 -25.45
CA VAL A 965 86.30 13.12 -26.05
C VAL A 965 86.03 14.21 -27.08
N ALA A 966 85.79 13.80 -28.33
CA ALA A 966 84.89 14.34 -29.37
C ALA A 966 85.29 13.75 -30.75
N PRO A 967 84.49 13.79 -31.83
CA PRO A 967 83.03 13.58 -31.99
C PRO A 967 82.66 12.82 -33.32
N GLU A 968 81.35 12.77 -33.63
CA GLU A 968 80.67 12.65 -34.96
C GLU A 968 80.60 11.30 -35.74
N LYS A 969 79.36 10.81 -36.03
CA LYS A 969 78.55 11.00 -37.30
C LYS A 969 77.74 9.77 -37.79
N GLU A 970 76.65 10.10 -38.52
CA GLU A 970 75.79 9.33 -39.49
C GLU A 970 74.65 8.41 -38.95
N SER A 971 73.44 8.29 -39.53
CA SER A 971 72.72 8.90 -40.68
C SER A 971 71.23 8.41 -40.76
N LYS A 972 70.37 9.13 -41.53
CA LYS A 972 69.10 8.70 -42.25
C LYS A 972 67.82 8.39 -41.42
N ALA A 973 66.55 8.61 -41.83
CA ALA A 973 65.85 9.16 -43.02
C ALA A 973 64.34 9.46 -42.70
N ILE A 974 63.67 10.22 -43.60
CA ILE A 974 62.27 10.75 -43.73
C ILE A 974 61.30 9.66 -44.30
N PRO A 975 59.92 9.66 -44.23
CA PRO A 975 58.87 10.75 -44.36
C PRO A 975 57.72 10.79 -43.30
N ASP A 976 57.07 11.93 -42.98
CA ASP A 976 56.05 12.76 -43.71
C ASP A 976 54.69 11.99 -43.79
N VAL A 977 53.52 12.42 -43.25
CA VAL A 977 52.69 13.62 -43.55
C VAL A 977 51.33 13.59 -42.77
N ASP A 978 50.77 14.79 -42.51
CA ASP A 978 49.38 15.24 -42.21
C ASP A 978 48.81 15.25 -40.76
N GLU A 979 48.86 16.44 -40.15
CA GLU A 979 47.96 16.97 -39.12
C GLU A 979 46.98 17.95 -39.79
N ASP A 980 45.67 17.75 -39.58
CA ASP A 980 44.62 18.76 -39.79
C ASP A 980 44.29 19.40 -38.43
N ASP A 981 44.40 20.73 -38.43
CA ASP A 981 43.54 21.74 -37.81
C ASP A 981 43.22 21.74 -36.30
N ASP A 982 43.65 22.85 -35.71
CA ASP A 982 42.91 23.76 -34.85
C ASP A 982 42.50 23.29 -33.44
N GLU A 983 43.09 23.93 -32.41
CA GLU A 983 42.32 24.77 -31.50
C GLU A 983 43.22 25.64 -30.60
N ASP A 984 42.89 26.93 -30.59
CA ASP A 984 43.53 28.02 -29.87
C ASP A 984 43.26 27.97 -28.36
N ASP A 985 44.33 28.19 -27.58
CA ASP A 985 44.34 28.52 -26.15
C ASP A 985 43.76 29.94 -25.89
N PRO A 986 42.76 30.09 -24.99
CA PRO A 986 42.07 31.36 -24.74
C PRO A 986 42.56 32.09 -23.48
N PHE A 987 43.83 32.51 -23.39
CA PHE A 987 44.24 33.49 -22.36
C PHE A 987 45.26 34.53 -22.85
N ALA A 988 44.76 35.59 -23.50
CA ALA A 988 45.55 36.81 -23.70
C ALA A 988 44.71 38.09 -23.56
N VAL A 989 44.90 38.78 -22.44
CA VAL A 989 44.52 40.20 -22.20
C VAL A 989 45.68 40.76 -21.37
N ASN A 990 46.44 41.80 -21.73
CA ASN A 990 46.07 43.15 -22.13
C ASN A 990 47.33 43.93 -22.56
N VAL A 991 47.34 44.64 -23.70
CA VAL A 991 48.05 45.93 -23.80
C VAL A 991 47.21 46.97 -24.54
N LEU A 992 47.14 48.10 -23.84
CA LEU A 992 46.43 49.36 -24.02
C LEU A 992 46.58 50.11 -25.37
N GLN A 993 45.42 50.62 -25.82
CA GLN A 993 45.15 51.95 -26.40
C GLN A 993 45.81 52.30 -27.76
N ARG A 994 45.09 52.85 -28.76
CA ARG A 994 44.29 54.09 -28.64
C ARG A 994 43.50 54.41 -29.94
N LYS A 995 42.22 54.80 -29.78
CA LYS A 995 41.38 55.75 -30.58
C LYS A 995 41.17 55.43 -32.09
N SER A 996 39.97 55.49 -32.68
CA SER A 996 38.70 56.10 -32.27
C SER A 996 37.55 55.72 -33.23
N ARG A 997 36.34 55.55 -32.65
CA ARG A 997 34.97 55.85 -33.14
C ARG A 997 34.58 55.44 -34.58
N SER A 998 33.69 54.45 -34.70
CA SER A 998 32.20 54.56 -34.75
C SER A 998 31.67 54.78 -36.17
N GLY A 999 30.84 53.93 -36.76
CA GLY A 999 30.12 52.73 -36.30
C GLY A 999 29.49 52.07 -37.54
N LYS A 1000 28.45 51.24 -37.51
CA LYS A 1000 27.72 50.49 -36.47
C LYS A 1000 26.80 49.57 -37.28
N LYS A 1001 26.83 48.25 -37.00
CA LYS A 1001 25.77 47.23 -37.15
C LYS A 1001 25.25 46.99 -38.59
N LYS A 1002 24.62 45.89 -39.00
CA LYS A 1002 24.13 44.53 -38.60
C LYS A 1002 23.22 44.21 -39.81
N ASP A 1003 22.78 43.04 -40.20
CA ASP A 1003 22.91 41.61 -39.93
C ASP A 1003 22.28 41.00 -41.20
N GLU A 1004 22.66 39.76 -41.48
CA GLU A 1004 21.85 38.66 -42.01
C GLU A 1004 20.53 38.95 -42.75
N ASP A 1005 20.56 38.53 -44.02
CA ASP A 1005 19.58 37.65 -44.67
C ASP A 1005 18.21 37.45 -44.02
N SER A 1006 17.17 37.87 -44.75
CA SER A 1006 16.04 36.98 -45.03
C SER A 1006 15.29 37.46 -46.28
N ASP A 1007 15.28 36.55 -47.25
CA ASP A 1007 14.54 36.60 -48.50
C ASP A 1007 13.04 36.34 -48.24
N SER A 1008 12.18 37.28 -48.63
CA SER A 1008 10.80 36.99 -49.01
C SER A 1008 10.29 37.99 -50.04
N GLY A 1009 10.48 37.64 -51.32
CA GLY A 1009 9.97 38.43 -52.43
C GLY A 1009 8.47 38.22 -52.69
N ARG A 1010 7.70 39.33 -52.75
CA ARG A 1010 6.90 39.64 -53.96
C ARG A 1010 6.41 41.08 -54.04
N ARG A 1011 6.63 41.63 -55.26
CA ARG A 1011 5.81 42.58 -56.05
C ARG A 1011 6.26 44.07 -56.19
N VAL A 1012 6.97 44.26 -57.33
CA VAL A 1012 6.78 45.22 -58.46
C VAL A 1012 7.51 46.58 -58.47
N VAL A 1013 8.42 46.77 -59.45
CA VAL A 1013 8.34 47.65 -60.66
C VAL A 1013 9.71 48.27 -61.06
N LYS A 1014 10.06 48.08 -62.35
CA LYS A 1014 10.88 48.91 -63.29
C LYS A 1014 12.41 48.71 -63.44
N ARG A 1015 12.73 47.93 -64.48
CA ARG A 1015 13.31 48.31 -65.81
C ARG A 1015 14.66 49.06 -65.92
N LYS A 1016 15.48 48.44 -66.79
CA LYS A 1016 16.56 48.97 -67.68
C LYS A 1016 17.88 49.24 -66.95
N LYS A 1017 19.02 48.74 -67.40
CA LYS A 1017 19.46 48.35 -68.74
C LYS A 1017 20.64 47.39 -68.62
#